data_AF-A0A7C5ZSG4-F1
#
_entry.id   AF-A0A7C5ZSG4-F1
#
_cell.length_a   1.000
_cell.length_b   1.000
_cell.length_c   1.000
_cell.angle_alpha   90.00
_cell.angle_beta   90.00
_cell.angle_gamma   90.00
#
_symmetry.space_group_name_H-M   'P 1'
#
loop_
_entity.id
_entity.type
_entity.pdbx_description
1 polymer ?
#
loop_
_entity_poly.entity_id
_entity_poly.type
_entity_poly.pdbx_seq_one_letter_code
_entity_poly.pdbx_strand_id
1 'polypeptide(L)'
;QSMSRLETQLMEWRQRAQRAEQQLTQLVASKIWKYTVFLRKIFMFLQMITNRDWWLIQRSRFFDRLWYLEQNPDVAQAGINPAWHYLVYGAFEGRDPSPLFSSRWYLDTYDDVKKASINPLVHYLRYGRREGRSPKAPVPFNHSKLEVPIAGYSQNIQQLSHGKEVAVCTVMSKNYLSFARVFTKSFLKHNPDIKVFALLVDRVEGYFDPAKEPFEMILVEELDNIPNPSHLFFKYNIIELNTAVKPYFFEYLFTKYNIKKLVYFDPDVLILNPIDKILNLLDQHFIVLTPHITEPIEDHLKPNELDILQAGVYNLGFIAMTNTASVLNFLKWWQKRVYDFCRMAPDKGMHVDQKWIDLVPVLFENVYILRDPEYNIAYWNLHSRGEAIRVDGDVITLNGKPVCFFHFSGFDPERIDSVSKHQNRFTLHKLPNLKPLFIYYRDLLIAEGWHKTRWWPYAYDYFDNGVRIPQAARTLYYELGEKALKFGDPFATQGVCTFFAWLNESVEPVENEKSAGPVITRLWYEIYRERPDVQQAYPDLFGVHRRAFCTWIKTSGKKEHKLDEAFFPDSIRKPSWRKQILANFYLLIILPSKRLLRAPLKKLLKNRGKIMMTLGDLSRRIDKWFLDQPQGTSSVPASSFGVSVLKAKPFGVNVAGYLTGEFGVGERARAYVKALQAVGIEYVLNNIVSPWHRNLDRSYREFSENNPYRVNLINVNADQVHEFYRQKGWKYFQGRYNIGTWAWELSSFPEEWLSSFRYLQEIWVESTFCQEAIAKVSPIPVVKITRPIYLEERGIQRNRSQFGLKESSFVFLFIFDFLSVFERKNPLGLVEAFKKAFSNREDVVLVLKCMNSKYYPQELARLKQAIEGLNIRLIDTHLNREEINALLALSDCYVSLHRSEGFGLTIAEAMYLGKPVIATGYSGNMEFMNVNNSFPVKYRLIELEKDYGPYKKGNIWADPDVEHAAELMRLVYEKQGLAAEKGQRASIDIRTYMNPAIAGREILARLLRVAGD
;
A
#
# COMPACT_ATOMS: atom_id res chain seq x y z
N GLN A 1 45.33 -54.82 33.27
CA GLN A 1 46.17 -53.89 32.45
C GLN A 1 45.35 -52.92 31.58
N SER A 2 44.17 -53.27 31.04
CA SER A 2 43.34 -52.32 30.27
C SER A 2 42.63 -51.27 31.14
N MET A 3 42.12 -51.65 32.32
CA MET A 3 41.50 -50.73 33.28
C MET A 3 42.47 -49.66 33.79
N SER A 4 43.72 -50.03 34.14
CA SER A 4 44.70 -49.05 34.63
C SER A 4 45.15 -48.06 33.54
N ARG A 5 45.14 -48.46 32.25
CA ARG A 5 45.36 -47.55 31.12
C ARG A 5 44.21 -46.57 30.91
N LEU A 6 42.97 -47.04 31.06
CA LEU A 6 41.77 -46.21 30.97
C LEU A 6 41.67 -45.22 32.12
N GLU A 7 42.01 -45.62 33.34
CA GLU A 7 42.05 -44.72 34.51
C GLU A 7 43.16 -43.68 34.39
N THR A 8 44.33 -44.06 33.86
CA THR A 8 45.42 -43.12 33.58
C THR A 8 45.03 -42.10 32.50
N GLN A 9 44.39 -42.56 31.42
CA GLN A 9 43.83 -41.65 30.40
C GLN A 9 42.74 -40.76 31.00
N LEU A 10 41.81 -41.30 31.79
CA LEU A 10 40.76 -40.49 32.39
C LEU A 10 41.34 -39.44 33.34
N MET A 11 42.40 -39.77 34.07
CA MET A 11 43.10 -38.83 34.96
C MET A 11 43.86 -37.76 34.16
N GLU A 12 44.51 -38.10 33.05
CA GLU A 12 45.13 -37.14 32.13
C GLU A 12 44.10 -36.20 31.49
N TRP A 13 42.95 -36.74 31.08
CA TRP A 13 41.86 -35.97 30.50
C TRP A 13 41.21 -35.05 31.53
N ARG A 14 41.03 -35.51 32.78
CA ARG A 14 40.56 -34.67 33.89
C ARG A 14 41.54 -33.55 34.22
N GLN A 15 42.85 -33.83 34.23
CA GLN A 15 43.86 -32.78 34.42
C GLN A 15 43.90 -31.79 33.25
N ARG A 16 43.73 -32.25 32.00
CA ARG A 16 43.64 -31.35 30.84
C ARG A 16 42.38 -30.48 30.90
N ALA A 17 41.25 -31.04 31.31
CA ALA A 17 40.01 -30.31 31.50
C ALA A 17 40.16 -29.24 32.60
N GLN A 18 40.72 -29.59 33.77
CA GLN A 18 40.98 -28.63 34.85
C GLN A 18 41.95 -27.51 34.43
N ARG A 19 43.01 -27.83 33.66
CA ARG A 19 43.93 -26.80 33.15
C ARG A 19 43.25 -25.90 32.12
N ALA A 20 42.42 -26.45 31.24
CA ALA A 20 41.65 -25.67 30.28
C ALA A 20 40.63 -24.77 30.98
N GLU A 21 39.98 -25.26 32.04
CA GLU A 21 39.01 -24.51 32.84
C GLU A 21 39.68 -23.39 33.65
N GLN A 22 40.86 -23.63 34.23
CA GLN A 22 41.67 -22.58 34.85
C GLN A 22 42.16 -21.54 33.84
N GLN A 23 42.58 -21.96 32.64
CA GLN A 23 42.98 -21.04 31.57
C GLN A 23 41.78 -20.21 31.06
N LEU A 24 40.61 -20.83 30.95
CA LEU A 24 39.37 -20.15 30.57
C LEU A 24 38.94 -19.16 31.64
N THR A 25 39.05 -19.51 32.92
CA THR A 25 38.72 -18.63 34.04
C THR A 25 39.67 -17.43 34.12
N GLN A 26 40.98 -17.64 33.88
CA GLN A 26 41.95 -16.55 33.76
C GLN A 26 41.72 -15.68 32.52
N LEU A 27 41.35 -16.28 31.39
CA LEU A 27 40.97 -15.55 30.18
C LEU A 27 39.72 -14.71 30.43
N VAL A 28 38.65 -15.27 31.02
CA VAL A 28 37.38 -14.59 31.31
C VAL A 28 37.55 -13.47 32.35
N ALA A 29 38.46 -13.65 33.31
CA ALA A 29 38.81 -12.62 34.29
C ALA A 29 39.77 -11.54 33.75
N SER A 30 40.45 -11.79 32.61
CA SER A 30 41.40 -10.84 32.03
C SER A 30 40.72 -9.56 31.52
N LYS A 31 41.41 -8.43 31.67
CA LYS A 31 40.94 -7.13 31.13
C LYS A 31 40.60 -7.24 29.63
N ILE A 32 41.41 -7.98 28.86
CA ILE A 32 41.20 -8.17 27.41
C ILE A 32 39.88 -8.90 27.10
N TRP A 33 39.45 -9.88 27.91
CA TRP A 33 38.17 -10.55 27.71
C TRP A 33 36.98 -9.65 28.00
N LYS A 34 37.05 -8.86 29.09
CA LYS A 34 36.04 -7.84 29.42
C LYS A 34 35.95 -6.74 28.33
N TYR A 35 37.07 -6.33 27.74
CA TYR A 35 37.08 -5.32 26.67
C TYR A 35 36.72 -5.88 25.27
N THR A 36 36.81 -7.20 25.05
CA THR A 36 36.43 -7.84 23.77
C THR A 36 35.01 -8.41 23.76
N VAL A 37 34.25 -8.32 24.86
CA VAL A 37 32.81 -8.68 24.90
C VAL A 37 32.03 -7.93 23.84
N PHE A 38 32.32 -6.64 23.67
CA PHE A 38 31.69 -5.79 22.65
C PHE A 38 32.02 -6.27 21.23
N LEU A 39 33.30 -6.57 20.96
CA LEU A 39 33.75 -7.06 19.65
C LEU A 39 33.20 -8.45 19.32
N ARG A 40 33.02 -9.33 20.31
CA ARG A 40 32.40 -10.65 20.11
C ARG A 40 30.89 -10.59 19.94
N LYS A 41 30.21 -9.71 20.68
CA LYS A 41 28.78 -9.42 20.47
C LYS A 41 28.56 -8.81 19.09
N ILE A 42 29.44 -7.91 18.64
CA ILE A 42 29.41 -7.35 17.28
C ILE A 42 29.67 -8.45 16.24
N PHE A 43 30.64 -9.32 16.46
CA PHE A 43 30.97 -10.40 15.53
C PHE A 43 29.84 -11.45 15.41
N MET A 44 29.26 -11.85 16.55
CA MET A 44 28.11 -12.76 16.59
C MET A 44 26.85 -12.09 16.02
N PHE A 45 26.65 -10.80 16.26
CA PHE A 45 25.60 -9.99 15.64
C PHE A 45 25.79 -9.86 14.12
N LEU A 46 27.02 -9.68 13.64
CA LEU A 46 27.37 -9.63 12.22
C LEU A 46 27.12 -10.97 11.53
N GLN A 47 27.47 -12.10 12.16
CA GLN A 47 27.13 -13.44 11.64
C GLN A 47 25.60 -13.67 11.62
N MET A 48 24.89 -13.22 12.66
CA MET A 48 23.43 -13.34 12.77
C MET A 48 22.69 -12.55 11.68
N ILE A 49 23.05 -11.28 11.45
CA ILE A 49 22.37 -10.43 10.44
C ILE A 49 22.74 -10.77 9.00
N THR A 50 23.86 -11.48 8.77
CA THR A 50 24.28 -11.92 7.44
C THR A 50 23.82 -13.34 7.09
N ASN A 51 23.42 -14.15 8.08
CA ASN A 51 22.93 -15.50 7.86
C ASN A 51 21.45 -15.49 7.40
N ARG A 52 21.21 -15.96 6.17
CA ARG A 52 19.88 -15.96 5.55
C ARG A 52 18.88 -16.88 6.26
N ASP A 53 19.33 -17.97 6.88
CA ASP A 53 18.46 -18.92 7.58
C ASP A 53 17.96 -18.40 8.92
N TRP A 54 18.75 -17.54 9.57
CA TRP A 54 18.31 -16.87 10.78
C TRP A 54 17.13 -15.94 10.50
N TRP A 55 17.20 -15.13 9.44
CA TRP A 55 16.09 -14.29 9.00
C TRP A 55 14.88 -15.10 8.55
N LEU A 56 15.11 -16.25 7.93
CA LEU A 56 14.04 -17.16 7.48
C LEU A 56 13.26 -17.73 8.67
N ILE A 57 13.94 -18.20 9.71
CA ILE A 57 13.31 -18.67 10.95
C ILE A 57 12.64 -17.50 11.68
N GLN A 58 13.35 -16.38 11.89
CA GLN A 58 12.89 -15.24 12.69
C GLN A 58 11.61 -14.58 12.13
N ARG A 59 11.37 -14.67 10.81
CA ARG A 59 10.18 -14.12 10.12
C ARG A 59 9.12 -15.17 9.84
N SER A 60 9.35 -16.43 10.18
CA SER A 60 8.41 -17.50 9.95
C SER A 60 7.33 -17.53 11.01
N ARG A 61 6.06 -17.71 10.60
CA ARG A 61 4.93 -17.97 11.51
C ARG A 61 5.07 -19.28 12.31
N PHE A 62 6.01 -20.14 11.93
CA PHE A 62 6.28 -21.42 12.60
C PHE A 62 7.40 -21.32 13.64
N PHE A 63 7.97 -20.13 13.85
CA PHE A 63 8.88 -19.83 14.94
C PHE A 63 8.27 -18.75 15.83
N ASP A 64 7.84 -19.14 17.01
CA ASP A 64 7.30 -18.22 18.01
C ASP A 64 8.39 -17.95 19.04
N ARG A 65 8.92 -16.72 18.98
CA ARG A 65 10.01 -16.29 19.86
C ARG A 65 9.62 -16.38 21.35
N LEU A 66 8.40 -16.00 21.70
CA LEU A 66 7.98 -15.93 23.10
C LEU A 66 7.75 -17.33 23.64
N TRP A 67 7.01 -18.14 22.88
CA TRP A 67 6.78 -19.54 23.22
C TRP A 67 8.09 -20.33 23.29
N TYR A 68 9.02 -20.13 22.36
CA TYR A 68 10.32 -20.81 22.38
C TYR A 68 11.14 -20.47 23.63
N LEU A 69 11.14 -19.22 24.08
CA LEU A 69 11.86 -18.83 25.31
C LEU A 69 11.17 -19.32 26.58
N GLU A 70 9.84 -19.38 26.58
CA GLU A 70 9.05 -19.93 27.69
C GLU A 70 9.30 -21.44 27.86
N GLN A 71 9.34 -22.19 26.76
CA GLN A 71 9.63 -23.63 26.78
C GLN A 71 11.12 -23.95 27.00
N ASN A 72 12.02 -22.96 26.89
CA ASN A 72 13.47 -23.14 27.00
C ASN A 72 14.12 -22.07 27.91
N PRO A 73 13.92 -22.18 29.24
CA PRO A 73 14.37 -21.17 30.22
C PRO A 73 15.89 -20.99 30.27
N ASP A 74 16.65 -22.03 29.95
CA ASP A 74 18.12 -22.01 29.84
C ASP A 74 18.60 -21.03 28.76
N VAL A 75 17.91 -20.99 27.62
CA VAL A 75 18.19 -20.06 26.52
C VAL A 75 17.85 -18.62 26.91
N ALA A 76 16.75 -18.44 27.66
CA ALA A 76 16.33 -17.14 28.18
C ALA A 76 17.36 -16.58 29.19
N GLN A 77 17.84 -17.41 30.11
CA GLN A 77 18.83 -17.02 31.13
C GLN A 77 20.19 -16.70 30.51
N ALA A 78 20.60 -17.44 29.48
CA ALA A 78 21.85 -17.20 28.75
C ALA A 78 21.82 -15.93 27.87
N GLY A 79 20.64 -15.33 27.65
CA GLY A 79 20.48 -14.12 26.83
C GLY A 79 20.83 -14.32 25.35
N ILE A 80 20.80 -15.57 24.88
CA ILE A 80 21.09 -15.92 23.48
C ILE A 80 19.84 -15.60 22.64
N ASN A 81 20.04 -15.11 21.41
CA ASN A 81 18.91 -14.88 20.51
C ASN A 81 18.19 -16.21 20.22
N PRO A 82 16.87 -16.34 20.46
CA PRO A 82 16.18 -17.62 20.41
C PRO A 82 16.08 -18.23 19.00
N ALA A 83 15.91 -17.42 17.95
CA ALA A 83 15.94 -17.93 16.57
C ALA A 83 17.34 -18.38 16.15
N TRP A 84 18.38 -17.71 16.65
CA TRP A 84 19.77 -18.13 16.45
C TRP A 84 20.08 -19.41 17.22
N HIS A 85 19.65 -19.48 18.48
CA HIS A 85 19.78 -20.67 19.30
C HIS A 85 19.08 -21.86 18.64
N TYR A 86 17.84 -21.67 18.20
CA TYR A 86 17.08 -22.71 17.52
C TYR A 86 17.73 -23.14 16.19
N LEU A 87 18.21 -22.18 15.39
CA LEU A 87 18.91 -22.46 14.13
C LEU A 87 20.14 -23.37 14.33
N VAL A 88 20.96 -23.05 15.34
CA VAL A 88 22.29 -23.65 15.52
C VAL A 88 22.26 -24.88 16.44
N TYR A 89 21.38 -24.89 17.44
CA TYR A 89 21.35 -25.92 18.49
C TYR A 89 19.95 -26.53 18.66
N GLY A 90 18.94 -25.68 18.90
CA GLY A 90 17.64 -26.13 19.40
C GLY A 90 16.90 -27.10 18.50
N ALA A 91 16.98 -26.94 17.18
CA ALA A 91 16.29 -27.85 16.26
C ALA A 91 16.93 -29.25 16.24
N PHE A 92 18.24 -29.36 16.45
CA PHE A 92 18.95 -30.64 16.53
C PHE A 92 18.84 -31.30 17.90
N GLU A 93 18.57 -30.51 18.93
CA GLU A 93 18.16 -30.99 20.26
C GLU A 93 16.70 -31.47 20.30
N GLY A 94 15.96 -31.32 19.19
CA GLY A 94 14.55 -31.71 19.08
C GLY A 94 13.60 -30.76 19.81
N ARG A 95 14.02 -29.54 20.13
CA ARG A 95 13.15 -28.51 20.71
C ARG A 95 12.20 -28.00 19.62
N ASP A 96 10.96 -27.76 19.98
CA ASP A 96 9.97 -27.25 19.03
C ASP A 96 10.07 -25.73 18.92
N PRO A 97 9.93 -25.13 17.71
CA PRO A 97 10.01 -23.69 17.49
C PRO A 97 8.69 -22.95 17.78
N SER A 98 7.56 -23.63 17.74
CA SER A 98 6.22 -23.08 18.04
C SER A 98 5.19 -24.21 18.22
N PRO A 99 3.98 -23.93 18.74
CA PRO A 99 2.87 -24.89 18.73
C PRO A 99 2.40 -25.33 17.33
N LEU A 100 2.84 -24.62 16.29
CA LEU A 100 2.44 -24.87 14.90
C LEU A 100 3.42 -25.78 14.16
N PHE A 101 4.55 -26.13 14.76
CA PHE A 101 5.59 -26.94 14.13
C PHE A 101 6.31 -27.79 15.18
N SER A 102 6.36 -29.11 14.97
CA SER A 102 7.09 -30.00 15.87
C SER A 102 8.35 -30.53 15.19
N SER A 103 9.52 -30.09 15.67
CA SER A 103 10.84 -30.50 15.16
C SER A 103 11.02 -31.99 15.27
N ARG A 104 10.63 -32.57 16.41
CA ARG A 104 10.84 -33.98 16.69
C ARG A 104 9.93 -34.86 15.83
N TRP A 105 8.64 -34.54 15.80
CA TRP A 105 7.69 -35.24 14.93
C TRP A 105 8.08 -35.11 13.46
N TYR A 106 8.55 -33.93 13.04
CA TYR A 106 8.96 -33.70 11.66
C TYR A 106 10.19 -34.53 11.27
N LEU A 107 11.22 -34.61 12.13
CA LEU A 107 12.40 -35.44 11.87
C LEU A 107 12.11 -36.94 11.94
N ASP A 108 11.20 -37.36 12.82
CA ASP A 108 10.82 -38.77 12.95
C ASP A 108 9.85 -39.23 11.84
N THR A 109 9.08 -38.31 11.26
CA THR A 109 8.20 -38.59 10.09
C THR A 109 8.96 -38.55 8.76
N TYR A 110 9.99 -37.71 8.65
CA TYR A 110 10.74 -37.49 7.41
C TYR A 110 12.22 -37.87 7.56
N ASP A 111 12.49 -39.17 7.38
CA ASP A 111 13.80 -39.79 7.62
C ASP A 111 14.92 -39.28 6.69
N ASP A 112 14.57 -38.76 5.52
CA ASP A 112 15.47 -38.12 4.57
C ASP A 112 16.06 -36.80 5.12
N VAL A 113 15.23 -35.99 5.76
CA VAL A 113 15.66 -34.72 6.40
C VAL A 113 16.57 -35.01 7.59
N LYS A 114 16.24 -36.07 8.36
CA LYS A 114 17.03 -36.53 9.50
C LYS A 114 18.43 -36.99 9.08
N LYS A 115 18.54 -37.79 8.01
CA LYS A 115 19.83 -38.25 7.45
C LYS A 115 20.65 -37.10 6.88
N ALA A 116 20.01 -36.11 6.25
CA ALA A 116 20.68 -34.93 5.69
C ALA A 116 21.22 -33.96 6.75
N SER A 117 20.88 -34.14 8.03
CA SER A 117 21.29 -33.25 9.14
C SER A 117 20.95 -31.77 8.90
N ILE A 118 19.84 -31.51 8.23
CA ILE A 118 19.34 -30.15 7.96
C ILE A 118 18.37 -29.75 9.08
N ASN A 119 18.39 -28.48 9.49
CA ASN A 119 17.43 -27.95 10.46
C ASN A 119 15.98 -28.16 9.95
N PRO A 120 15.10 -28.87 10.70
CA PRO A 120 13.79 -29.29 10.22
C PRO A 120 12.86 -28.14 9.83
N LEU A 121 12.89 -27.02 10.57
CA LEU A 121 12.08 -25.87 10.22
C LEU A 121 12.63 -25.14 8.99
N VAL A 122 13.96 -25.01 8.86
CA VAL A 122 14.58 -24.44 7.65
C VAL A 122 14.23 -25.29 6.44
N HIS A 123 14.34 -26.61 6.57
CA HIS A 123 13.94 -27.54 5.53
C HIS A 123 12.47 -27.37 5.16
N TYR A 124 11.58 -27.35 6.15
CA TYR A 124 10.15 -27.16 5.90
C TYR A 124 9.84 -25.83 5.21
N LEU A 125 10.49 -24.74 5.62
CA LEU A 125 10.26 -23.41 5.05
C LEU A 125 10.79 -23.27 3.62
N ARG A 126 11.89 -23.96 3.30
CA ARG A 126 12.50 -23.91 1.96
C ARG A 126 11.90 -24.94 0.99
N TYR A 127 11.60 -26.13 1.48
CA TYR A 127 11.28 -27.31 0.67
C TYR A 127 9.99 -27.97 1.16
N GLY A 128 9.93 -28.39 2.42
CA GLY A 128 8.86 -29.26 2.92
C GLY A 128 7.43 -28.72 2.80
N ARG A 129 7.22 -27.41 2.91
CA ARG A 129 5.90 -26.77 2.72
C ARG A 129 5.43 -26.86 1.28
N ARG A 130 6.34 -26.78 0.32
CA ARG A 130 6.05 -26.95 -1.12
C ARG A 130 5.83 -28.41 -1.47
N GLU A 131 6.55 -29.30 -0.80
CA GLU A 131 6.40 -30.75 -0.91
C GLU A 131 5.15 -31.32 -0.21
N GLY A 132 4.28 -30.45 0.34
CA GLY A 132 3.05 -30.89 1.01
C GLY A 132 3.26 -31.59 2.36
N ARG A 133 4.48 -31.56 2.91
CA ARG A 133 4.80 -32.18 4.20
C ARG A 133 4.06 -31.46 5.32
N SER A 134 3.41 -32.19 6.21
CA SER A 134 2.80 -31.59 7.39
C SER A 134 3.88 -31.07 8.36
N PRO A 135 3.67 -29.91 9.01
CA PRO A 135 4.61 -29.36 10.00
C PRO A 135 4.49 -29.98 11.40
N LYS A 136 3.38 -30.66 11.68
CA LYS A 136 3.06 -31.38 12.91
C LYS A 136 1.94 -32.40 12.63
N ALA A 137 1.65 -33.28 13.59
CA ALA A 137 0.54 -34.22 13.48
C ALA A 137 -0.82 -33.51 13.30
N PRO A 138 -1.72 -34.00 12.43
CA PRO A 138 -3.07 -33.44 12.27
C PRO A 138 -3.92 -33.66 13.53
N VAL A 139 -4.71 -32.65 13.90
CA VAL A 139 -5.67 -32.73 15.00
C VAL A 139 -7.01 -33.23 14.44
N PRO A 140 -7.62 -34.29 14.97
CA PRO A 140 -8.90 -34.79 14.48
C PRO A 140 -10.01 -33.75 14.75
N PHE A 141 -10.76 -33.38 13.71
CA PHE A 141 -11.91 -32.48 13.80
C PHE A 141 -13.21 -33.28 13.63
N ASN A 142 -14.21 -32.99 14.46
CA ASN A 142 -15.44 -33.78 14.58
C ASN A 142 -16.49 -33.30 13.55
N HIS A 143 -16.92 -34.18 12.64
CA HIS A 143 -17.74 -33.88 11.45
C HIS A 143 -19.27 -33.92 11.67
N SER A 144 -19.76 -34.01 12.89
CA SER A 144 -21.18 -34.24 13.12
C SER A 144 -22.01 -32.94 13.09
N LYS A 145 -22.43 -32.46 11.91
CA LYS A 145 -23.75 -31.77 11.67
C LYS A 145 -24.00 -31.15 10.28
N LEU A 146 -23.26 -31.50 9.24
CA LEU A 146 -23.66 -31.21 7.86
C LEU A 146 -23.37 -32.44 6.99
N GLU A 147 -24.19 -33.47 7.17
CA GLU A 147 -24.32 -34.54 6.18
C GLU A 147 -25.53 -34.21 5.30
N VAL A 148 -25.26 -33.84 4.06
CA VAL A 148 -26.17 -34.12 2.95
C VAL A 148 -25.45 -35.19 2.12
N PRO A 149 -26.09 -36.34 1.82
CA PRO A 149 -25.40 -37.49 1.27
C PRO A 149 -24.90 -37.22 -0.15
N ILE A 150 -23.57 -37.20 -0.33
CA ILE A 150 -22.94 -37.46 -1.62
C ILE A 150 -22.89 -38.98 -1.78
N ALA A 151 -24.03 -39.59 -2.10
CA ALA A 151 -24.10 -40.98 -2.51
C ALA A 151 -24.66 -41.02 -3.93
N GLY A 152 -23.82 -41.33 -4.92
CA GLY A 152 -24.29 -41.69 -6.26
C GLY A 152 -23.43 -41.32 -7.46
N TYR A 153 -22.36 -40.53 -7.33
CA TYR A 153 -21.50 -40.19 -8.47
C TYR A 153 -20.27 -41.10 -8.56
N SER A 154 -20.52 -42.39 -8.78
CA SER A 154 -19.54 -43.27 -9.42
C SER A 154 -20.29 -44.44 -10.03
N GLN A 155 -19.98 -44.71 -11.31
CA GLN A 155 -20.53 -45.77 -12.16
C GLN A 155 -21.84 -45.44 -12.89
N ASN A 156 -21.72 -44.72 -14.01
CA ASN A 156 -22.28 -45.11 -15.32
C ASN A 156 -22.11 -43.95 -16.33
N ILE A 157 -20.89 -43.78 -16.86
CA ILE A 157 -20.71 -43.05 -18.11
C ILE A 157 -20.85 -44.09 -19.24
N GLN A 158 -22.10 -44.46 -19.53
CA GLN A 158 -22.45 -45.08 -20.80
C GLN A 158 -23.75 -44.44 -21.31
N GLN A 159 -23.60 -43.80 -22.49
CA GLN A 159 -24.64 -43.32 -23.40
C GLN A 159 -25.62 -42.25 -22.88
N LEU A 160 -25.25 -40.98 -23.05
CA LEU A 160 -26.20 -39.87 -23.20
C LEU A 160 -25.96 -39.17 -24.55
N SER A 161 -26.91 -39.35 -25.45
CA SER A 161 -26.85 -38.98 -26.87
C SER A 161 -27.14 -37.51 -27.17
N HIS A 162 -27.25 -36.62 -26.17
CA HIS A 162 -27.39 -35.16 -26.35
C HIS A 162 -26.06 -34.39 -26.25
N GLY A 163 -24.98 -35.01 -25.76
CA GLY A 163 -23.72 -34.34 -25.41
C GLY A 163 -22.89 -33.75 -26.57
N LYS A 164 -23.39 -33.79 -27.81
CA LYS A 164 -22.76 -33.16 -28.98
C LYS A 164 -23.48 -31.91 -29.47
N GLU A 165 -24.71 -31.64 -29.01
CA GLU A 165 -25.50 -30.53 -29.54
C GLU A 165 -25.26 -29.22 -28.79
N VAL A 166 -25.20 -29.27 -27.45
CA VAL A 166 -25.04 -28.07 -26.61
C VAL A 166 -23.92 -28.29 -25.61
N ALA A 167 -23.08 -27.27 -25.43
CA ALA A 167 -22.08 -27.23 -24.36
C ALA A 167 -21.99 -25.84 -23.73
N VAL A 168 -21.53 -25.81 -22.48
CA VAL A 168 -21.17 -24.59 -21.78
C VAL A 168 -19.68 -24.60 -21.48
N CYS A 169 -19.06 -23.42 -21.50
CA CYS A 169 -17.64 -23.31 -21.20
C CYS A 169 -17.29 -22.07 -20.36
N THR A 170 -16.14 -22.16 -19.68
CA THR A 170 -15.52 -21.04 -18.96
C THR A 170 -14.00 -21.07 -19.16
N VAL A 171 -13.33 -19.96 -18.85
CA VAL A 171 -11.87 -19.82 -18.95
C VAL A 171 -11.33 -19.35 -17.60
N MET A 172 -10.27 -20.00 -17.11
CA MET A 172 -9.69 -19.67 -15.81
C MET A 172 -8.20 -19.96 -15.73
N SER A 173 -7.52 -19.27 -14.82
CA SER A 173 -6.24 -19.71 -14.26
C SER A 173 -6.47 -20.36 -12.90
N LYS A 174 -5.49 -21.13 -12.40
CA LYS A 174 -5.69 -21.97 -11.20
C LYS A 174 -6.05 -21.18 -9.94
N ASN A 175 -5.70 -19.90 -9.86
CA ASN A 175 -6.11 -19.02 -8.77
C ASN A 175 -7.63 -18.70 -8.74
N TYR A 176 -8.33 -18.98 -9.84
CA TYR A 176 -9.78 -18.86 -10.01
C TYR A 176 -10.51 -20.21 -9.97
N LEU A 177 -9.83 -21.32 -9.67
CA LEU A 177 -10.44 -22.66 -9.67
C LEU A 177 -11.70 -22.76 -8.77
N SER A 178 -11.69 -22.11 -7.61
CA SER A 178 -12.86 -22.08 -6.70
C SER A 178 -14.07 -21.39 -7.35
N PHE A 179 -13.85 -20.35 -8.15
CA PHE A 179 -14.91 -19.67 -8.88
C PHE A 179 -15.50 -20.59 -9.95
N ALA A 180 -14.65 -21.22 -10.77
CA ALA A 180 -15.07 -22.18 -11.79
C ALA A 180 -15.88 -23.36 -11.21
N ARG A 181 -15.52 -23.85 -10.02
CA ARG A 181 -16.30 -24.87 -9.29
C ARG A 181 -17.68 -24.37 -8.88
N VAL A 182 -17.77 -23.19 -8.28
CA VAL A 182 -19.05 -22.59 -7.89
C VAL A 182 -19.94 -22.35 -9.11
N PHE A 183 -19.38 -21.76 -10.17
CA PHE A 183 -20.06 -21.59 -11.45
C PHE A 183 -20.62 -22.92 -11.96
N THR A 184 -19.77 -23.94 -12.09
CA THR A 184 -20.16 -25.24 -12.65
C THR A 184 -21.24 -25.93 -11.82
N LYS A 185 -21.10 -25.94 -10.49
CA LYS A 185 -22.11 -26.52 -9.59
C LYS A 185 -23.45 -25.79 -9.70
N SER A 186 -23.42 -24.46 -9.75
CA SER A 186 -24.64 -23.66 -9.92
C SER A 186 -25.28 -23.90 -11.29
N PHE A 187 -24.49 -24.04 -12.35
CA PHE A 187 -24.99 -24.33 -13.70
C PHE A 187 -25.65 -25.71 -13.78
N LEU A 188 -24.97 -26.75 -13.31
CA LEU A 188 -25.45 -28.13 -13.35
C LEU A 188 -26.68 -28.37 -12.46
N LYS A 189 -26.88 -27.55 -11.42
CA LYS A 189 -28.12 -27.56 -10.61
C LYS A 189 -29.37 -27.32 -11.48
N HIS A 190 -29.24 -26.48 -12.50
CA HIS A 190 -30.35 -26.09 -13.38
C HIS A 190 -30.31 -26.74 -14.76
N ASN A 191 -29.15 -27.26 -15.18
CA ASN A 191 -28.92 -27.81 -16.52
C ASN A 191 -28.07 -29.10 -16.44
N PRO A 192 -28.58 -30.18 -15.80
CA PRO A 192 -27.79 -31.36 -15.45
C PRO A 192 -27.25 -32.15 -16.66
N ASP A 193 -27.93 -32.05 -17.81
CA ASP A 193 -27.59 -32.82 -19.02
C ASP A 193 -26.60 -32.10 -19.95
N ILE A 194 -26.23 -30.85 -19.66
CA ILE A 194 -25.33 -30.06 -20.51
C ILE A 194 -23.89 -30.19 -20.00
N LYS A 195 -22.99 -30.55 -20.92
CA LYS A 195 -21.57 -30.70 -20.61
C LYS A 195 -20.91 -29.34 -20.36
N VAL A 196 -20.07 -29.27 -19.32
CA VAL A 196 -19.29 -28.08 -18.98
C VAL A 196 -17.81 -28.31 -19.28
N PHE A 197 -17.21 -27.40 -20.04
CA PHE A 197 -15.78 -27.35 -20.31
C PHE A 197 -15.12 -26.19 -19.57
N ALA A 198 -13.91 -26.38 -19.06
CA ALA A 198 -13.11 -25.28 -18.53
C ALA A 198 -11.71 -25.28 -19.16
N LEU A 199 -11.33 -24.15 -19.75
CA LEU A 199 -9.97 -23.96 -20.21
C LEU A 199 -9.09 -23.51 -19.03
N LEU A 200 -8.05 -24.28 -18.73
CA LEU A 200 -6.99 -23.87 -17.83
C LEU A 200 -5.94 -23.08 -18.61
N VAL A 201 -5.95 -21.76 -18.42
CA VAL A 201 -4.90 -20.85 -18.89
C VAL A 201 -3.86 -20.76 -17.78
N ASP A 202 -3.21 -21.87 -17.50
CA ASP A 202 -2.18 -22.05 -16.48
C ASP A 202 -1.62 -23.47 -16.60
N ARG A 203 -0.75 -23.88 -15.69
CA ARG A 203 -0.32 -25.27 -15.53
C ARG A 203 -0.83 -25.86 -14.22
N VAL A 204 -1.20 -27.14 -14.26
CA VAL A 204 -1.73 -27.87 -13.09
C VAL A 204 -0.70 -27.98 -11.97
N GLU A 205 0.55 -28.34 -12.30
CA GLU A 205 1.71 -28.39 -11.39
C GLU A 205 1.45 -29.12 -10.05
N GLY A 206 0.53 -30.10 -10.06
CA GLY A 206 0.13 -30.86 -8.86
C GLY A 206 -0.71 -30.09 -7.83
N TYR A 207 -1.17 -28.87 -8.14
CA TYR A 207 -1.99 -28.07 -7.20
C TYR A 207 -3.38 -28.65 -6.95
N PHE A 208 -3.95 -29.32 -7.96
CA PHE A 208 -5.22 -30.01 -7.93
C PHE A 208 -5.20 -31.17 -8.94
N ASP A 209 -6.22 -32.02 -8.91
CA ASP A 209 -6.37 -33.17 -9.79
C ASP A 209 -7.47 -32.86 -10.81
N PRO A 210 -7.13 -32.62 -12.10
CA PRO A 210 -8.11 -32.29 -13.14
C PRO A 210 -9.23 -33.32 -13.26
N ALA A 211 -8.95 -34.60 -12.99
CA ALA A 211 -9.93 -35.68 -13.11
C ALA A 211 -11.02 -35.64 -12.02
N LYS A 212 -10.83 -34.84 -10.96
CA LYS A 212 -11.79 -34.67 -9.85
C LYS A 212 -12.64 -33.41 -9.99
N GLU A 213 -12.38 -32.59 -11.00
CA GLU A 213 -13.13 -31.35 -11.20
C GLU A 213 -14.51 -31.62 -11.82
N PRO A 214 -15.54 -30.80 -11.51
CA PRO A 214 -16.91 -31.03 -11.98
C PRO A 214 -17.14 -30.69 -13.46
N PHE A 215 -16.08 -30.45 -14.22
CA PHE A 215 -16.09 -30.03 -15.63
C PHE A 215 -14.97 -30.74 -16.38
N GLU A 216 -15.08 -30.82 -17.70
CA GLU A 216 -13.99 -31.31 -18.56
C GLU A 216 -12.93 -30.22 -18.69
N MET A 217 -11.73 -30.49 -18.17
CA MET A 217 -10.61 -29.57 -18.24
C MET A 217 -9.86 -29.72 -19.57
N ILE A 218 -9.65 -28.60 -20.25
CA ILE A 218 -8.76 -28.48 -21.42
C ILE A 218 -7.59 -27.59 -21.00
N LEU A 219 -6.35 -28.01 -21.27
CA LEU A 219 -5.18 -27.17 -21.03
C LEU A 219 -4.99 -26.20 -22.20
N VAL A 220 -4.53 -24.99 -21.93
CA VAL A 220 -4.26 -24.01 -23.00
C VAL A 220 -3.21 -24.50 -24.00
N GLU A 221 -2.29 -25.36 -23.57
CA GLU A 221 -1.31 -26.01 -24.43
C GLU A 221 -1.91 -27.05 -25.40
N GLU A 222 -3.15 -27.50 -25.18
CA GLU A 222 -3.87 -28.41 -26.10
C GLU A 222 -4.54 -27.67 -27.27
N LEU A 223 -4.61 -26.33 -27.23
CA LEU A 223 -5.18 -25.51 -28.30
C LEU A 223 -4.21 -25.39 -29.47
N ASP A 224 -4.28 -26.36 -30.38
CA ASP A 224 -3.45 -26.46 -31.59
C ASP A 224 -3.71 -25.37 -32.64
N ASN A 225 -4.80 -24.61 -32.50
CA ASN A 225 -5.15 -23.50 -33.38
C ASN A 225 -4.55 -22.14 -32.96
N ILE A 226 -3.75 -22.08 -31.89
CA ILE A 226 -3.02 -20.87 -31.49
C ILE A 226 -1.69 -20.79 -32.29
N PRO A 227 -1.48 -19.75 -33.12
CA PRO A 227 -0.21 -19.58 -33.81
C PRO A 227 0.88 -19.14 -32.83
N ASN A 228 2.01 -19.86 -32.79
CA ASN A 228 3.14 -19.59 -31.90
C ASN A 228 2.69 -19.36 -30.43
N PRO A 229 2.18 -20.39 -29.73
CA PRO A 229 1.53 -20.23 -28.43
C PRO A 229 2.42 -19.56 -27.38
N SER A 230 3.71 -19.89 -27.34
CA SER A 230 4.66 -19.27 -26.41
C SER A 230 4.77 -17.75 -26.59
N HIS A 231 4.66 -17.26 -27.83
CA HIS A 231 4.64 -15.82 -28.14
C HIS A 231 3.38 -15.14 -27.58
N LEU A 232 2.20 -15.75 -27.78
CA LEU A 232 0.94 -15.25 -27.23
C LEU A 232 0.95 -15.25 -25.70
N PHE A 233 1.41 -16.34 -25.08
CA PHE A 233 1.42 -16.50 -23.63
C PHE A 233 2.37 -15.51 -22.94
N PHE A 234 3.44 -15.11 -23.64
CA PHE A 234 4.40 -14.15 -23.12
C PHE A 234 3.95 -12.69 -23.30
N LYS A 235 3.23 -12.34 -24.37
CA LYS A 235 2.72 -10.97 -24.59
C LYS A 235 1.85 -10.47 -23.43
N TYR A 236 1.05 -11.35 -22.87
CA TYR A 236 -0.08 -10.97 -22.04
C TYR A 236 0.08 -11.37 -20.57
N ASN A 237 -0.31 -10.47 -19.67
CA ASN A 237 -0.45 -10.82 -18.26
C ASN A 237 -1.64 -11.77 -18.05
N ILE A 238 -1.84 -12.26 -16.82
CA ILE A 238 -2.92 -13.22 -16.51
C ILE A 238 -4.31 -12.78 -16.98
N ILE A 239 -4.68 -11.51 -16.82
CA ILE A 239 -6.01 -11.02 -17.22
C ILE A 239 -6.11 -10.96 -18.75
N GLU A 240 -5.10 -10.39 -19.39
CA GLU A 240 -5.03 -10.24 -20.85
C GLU A 240 -4.98 -11.60 -21.56
N LEU A 241 -4.31 -12.61 -20.99
CA LEU A 241 -4.20 -13.92 -21.63
C LEU A 241 -5.48 -14.73 -21.50
N ASN A 242 -6.12 -14.75 -20.31
CA ASN A 242 -7.41 -15.42 -20.13
C ASN A 242 -8.48 -14.89 -21.10
N THR A 243 -8.41 -13.60 -21.43
CA THR A 243 -9.32 -12.97 -22.40
C THR A 243 -8.90 -13.24 -23.86
N ALA A 244 -7.60 -13.24 -24.16
CA ALA A 244 -7.10 -13.44 -25.52
C ALA A 244 -7.34 -14.85 -26.08
N VAL A 245 -7.42 -15.88 -25.23
CA VAL A 245 -7.54 -17.27 -25.69
C VAL A 245 -8.98 -17.70 -25.99
N LYS A 246 -9.99 -16.94 -25.55
CA LYS A 246 -11.42 -17.28 -25.70
C LYS A 246 -11.78 -17.70 -27.14
N PRO A 247 -11.50 -16.91 -28.21
CA PRO A 247 -11.92 -17.30 -29.55
C PRO A 247 -11.17 -18.51 -30.12
N TYR A 248 -9.96 -18.82 -29.61
CA TYR A 248 -9.24 -20.05 -29.97
C TYR A 248 -9.92 -21.26 -29.33
N PHE A 249 -10.27 -21.15 -28.06
CA PHE A 249 -10.97 -22.19 -27.32
C PHE A 249 -12.35 -22.49 -27.88
N PHE A 250 -13.11 -21.45 -28.26
CA PHE A 250 -14.44 -21.63 -28.85
C PHE A 250 -14.38 -22.37 -30.19
N GLU A 251 -13.42 -22.02 -31.06
CA GLU A 251 -13.23 -22.75 -32.32
C GLU A 251 -12.77 -24.20 -32.07
N TYR A 252 -11.87 -24.41 -31.11
CA TYR A 252 -11.41 -25.75 -30.73
C TYR A 252 -12.57 -26.65 -30.28
N LEU A 253 -13.47 -26.11 -29.45
CA LEU A 253 -14.68 -26.82 -29.02
C LEU A 253 -15.62 -27.12 -30.19
N PHE A 254 -15.85 -26.14 -31.08
CA PHE A 254 -16.69 -26.36 -32.27
C PHE A 254 -16.13 -27.42 -33.23
N THR A 255 -14.82 -27.43 -33.44
CA THR A 255 -14.18 -28.30 -34.43
C THR A 255 -13.89 -29.69 -33.87
N LYS A 256 -13.28 -29.78 -32.68
CA LYS A 256 -12.81 -31.06 -32.12
C LYS A 256 -13.91 -31.84 -31.42
N TYR A 257 -14.84 -31.15 -30.76
CA TYR A 257 -15.97 -31.78 -30.06
C TYR A 257 -17.26 -31.76 -30.88
N ASN A 258 -17.25 -31.12 -32.06
CA ASN A 258 -18.41 -31.01 -32.95
C ASN A 258 -19.66 -30.46 -32.25
N ILE A 259 -19.46 -29.48 -31.36
CA ILE A 259 -20.52 -28.81 -30.61
C ILE A 259 -21.34 -27.95 -31.59
N LYS A 260 -22.69 -27.98 -31.51
CA LYS A 260 -23.54 -27.12 -32.35
C LYS A 260 -23.84 -25.77 -31.69
N LYS A 261 -24.11 -25.73 -30.39
CA LYS A 261 -24.39 -24.51 -29.62
C LYS A 261 -23.43 -24.42 -28.44
N LEU A 262 -22.75 -23.29 -28.31
CA LEU A 262 -21.79 -23.04 -27.24
C LEU A 262 -22.20 -21.79 -26.46
N VAL A 263 -22.26 -21.90 -25.13
CA VAL A 263 -22.48 -20.76 -24.24
C VAL A 263 -21.25 -20.57 -23.36
N TYR A 264 -20.72 -19.36 -23.32
CA TYR A 264 -19.62 -18.98 -22.46
C TYR A 264 -20.12 -18.16 -21.27
N PHE A 265 -19.58 -18.46 -20.09
CA PHE A 265 -19.70 -17.63 -18.89
C PHE A 265 -18.32 -17.44 -18.24
N ASP A 266 -18.05 -16.24 -17.73
CA ASP A 266 -16.91 -16.03 -16.82
C ASP A 266 -17.06 -16.87 -15.54
N PRO A 267 -15.95 -17.32 -14.92
CA PRO A 267 -16.00 -18.22 -13.77
C PRO A 267 -16.62 -17.57 -12.51
N ASP A 268 -16.70 -16.24 -12.45
CA ASP A 268 -17.33 -15.48 -11.35
C ASP A 268 -18.82 -15.18 -11.59
N VAL A 269 -19.46 -15.93 -12.47
CA VAL A 269 -20.92 -15.95 -12.66
C VAL A 269 -21.58 -17.02 -11.77
N LEU A 270 -22.71 -16.65 -11.16
CA LEU A 270 -23.61 -17.58 -10.46
C LEU A 270 -24.88 -17.79 -11.30
N ILE A 271 -25.13 -19.04 -11.71
CA ILE A 271 -26.35 -19.44 -12.42
C ILE A 271 -27.46 -19.73 -11.42
N LEU A 272 -28.62 -19.14 -11.64
CA LEU A 272 -29.75 -19.13 -10.71
C LEU A 272 -31.01 -19.79 -11.27
N ASN A 273 -31.11 -19.90 -12.61
CA ASN A 273 -32.22 -20.55 -13.31
C ASN A 273 -31.76 -21.20 -14.63
N PRO A 274 -32.58 -22.08 -15.25
CA PRO A 274 -32.28 -22.69 -16.55
C PRO A 274 -32.00 -21.68 -17.66
N ILE A 275 -31.20 -22.07 -18.64
CA ILE A 275 -30.77 -21.21 -19.77
C ILE A 275 -31.58 -21.44 -21.06
N ASP A 276 -32.76 -22.06 -20.97
CA ASP A 276 -33.57 -22.47 -22.14
C ASP A 276 -33.81 -21.34 -23.13
N LYS A 277 -34.08 -20.12 -22.63
CA LYS A 277 -34.27 -18.94 -23.48
C LYS A 277 -33.03 -18.65 -24.33
N ILE A 278 -31.83 -18.76 -23.78
CA ILE A 278 -30.57 -18.54 -24.52
C ILE A 278 -30.44 -19.62 -25.61
N LEU A 279 -30.75 -20.88 -25.29
CA LEU A 279 -30.68 -21.98 -26.26
C LEU A 279 -31.70 -21.84 -27.39
N ASN A 280 -32.91 -21.38 -27.08
CA ASN A 280 -33.96 -21.10 -28.05
C ASN A 280 -33.58 -19.92 -28.96
N LEU A 281 -32.93 -18.89 -28.42
CA LEU A 281 -32.40 -17.79 -29.22
C LEU A 281 -31.33 -18.28 -30.21
N LEU A 282 -30.51 -19.26 -29.82
CA LEU A 282 -29.50 -19.87 -30.69
C LEU A 282 -30.08 -20.75 -31.81
N ASP A 283 -31.36 -21.11 -31.77
CA ASP A 283 -32.05 -21.73 -32.92
C ASP A 283 -32.35 -20.73 -34.04
N GLN A 284 -32.42 -19.44 -33.70
CA GLN A 284 -32.81 -18.37 -34.62
C GLN A 284 -31.64 -17.44 -34.95
N HIS A 285 -30.68 -17.32 -34.03
CA HIS A 285 -29.58 -16.38 -34.09
C HIS A 285 -28.23 -17.07 -33.97
N PHE A 286 -27.21 -16.49 -34.61
CA PHE A 286 -25.88 -17.09 -34.65
C PHE A 286 -25.04 -16.68 -33.45
N ILE A 287 -25.23 -15.45 -32.94
CA ILE A 287 -24.51 -14.90 -31.80
C ILE A 287 -25.51 -14.19 -30.88
N VAL A 288 -25.43 -14.41 -29.58
CA VAL A 288 -26.23 -13.70 -28.56
C VAL A 288 -25.28 -12.95 -27.62
N LEU A 289 -25.52 -11.65 -27.46
CA LEU A 289 -24.75 -10.75 -26.61
C LEU A 289 -25.67 -10.07 -25.59
N THR A 290 -25.08 -9.63 -24.47
CA THR A 290 -25.77 -8.76 -23.48
C THR A 290 -25.04 -7.43 -23.36
N PRO A 291 -25.74 -6.28 -23.39
CA PRO A 291 -25.12 -5.00 -23.11
C PRO A 291 -24.79 -4.88 -21.61
N HIS A 292 -23.82 -4.04 -21.24
CA HIS A 292 -23.62 -3.67 -19.83
C HIS A 292 -24.89 -3.01 -19.27
N ILE A 293 -25.40 -1.99 -19.96
CA ILE A 293 -26.57 -1.23 -19.53
C ILE A 293 -27.67 -1.23 -20.58
N THR A 294 -28.91 -1.18 -20.10
CA THR A 294 -30.12 -1.05 -20.91
C THR A 294 -30.87 0.24 -20.62
N GLU A 295 -30.43 0.99 -19.60
CA GLU A 295 -31.02 2.23 -19.11
C GLU A 295 -29.90 3.25 -18.88
N PRO A 296 -30.15 4.55 -19.13
CA PRO A 296 -29.17 5.61 -18.96
C PRO A 296 -28.68 5.73 -17.51
N ILE A 297 -27.49 6.32 -17.32
CA ILE A 297 -26.93 6.61 -16.00
C ILE A 297 -26.92 8.13 -15.80
N GLU A 298 -27.77 8.63 -14.91
CA GLU A 298 -27.98 10.07 -14.70
C GLU A 298 -27.13 10.69 -13.57
N ASP A 299 -26.27 9.90 -12.92
CA ASP A 299 -25.38 10.37 -11.84
C ASP A 299 -23.91 10.55 -12.28
N HIS A 300 -23.09 11.13 -11.40
CA HIS A 300 -21.66 11.32 -11.62
C HIS A 300 -20.78 10.20 -11.03
N LEU A 301 -21.38 9.08 -10.63
CA LEU A 301 -20.68 7.95 -10.01
C LEU A 301 -20.10 7.04 -11.09
N LYS A 302 -19.26 6.09 -10.67
CA LYS A 302 -18.48 5.20 -11.52
C LYS A 302 -18.94 3.73 -11.36
N PRO A 303 -19.05 2.95 -12.44
CA PRO A 303 -18.86 3.36 -13.84
C PRO A 303 -20.01 4.25 -14.33
N ASN A 304 -19.70 5.24 -15.15
CA ASN A 304 -20.64 6.00 -15.96
C ASN A 304 -20.59 5.51 -17.41
N GLU A 305 -21.40 6.11 -18.29
CA GLU A 305 -21.50 5.72 -19.70
C GLU A 305 -20.17 5.84 -20.45
N LEU A 306 -19.32 6.82 -20.10
CA LEU A 306 -18.00 6.95 -20.69
C LEU A 306 -17.07 5.81 -20.28
N ASP A 307 -17.12 5.37 -19.02
CA ASP A 307 -16.33 4.21 -18.58
C ASP A 307 -16.79 2.93 -19.29
N ILE A 308 -18.10 2.79 -19.52
CA ILE A 308 -18.68 1.67 -20.28
C ILE A 308 -18.22 1.73 -21.74
N LEU A 309 -18.26 2.90 -22.39
CA LEU A 309 -17.75 3.07 -23.75
C LEU A 309 -16.25 2.76 -23.86
N GLN A 310 -15.46 3.08 -22.83
CA GLN A 310 -14.05 2.73 -22.78
C GLN A 310 -13.82 1.23 -22.56
N ALA A 311 -14.68 0.55 -21.79
CA ALA A 311 -14.57 -0.88 -21.51
C ALA A 311 -15.16 -1.79 -22.60
N GLY A 312 -16.15 -1.30 -23.35
CA GLY A 312 -16.96 -2.04 -24.31
C GLY A 312 -18.44 -2.02 -23.91
N VAL A 313 -19.34 -1.76 -24.86
CA VAL A 313 -20.79 -1.63 -24.57
C VAL A 313 -21.43 -2.99 -24.29
N TYR A 314 -20.86 -4.07 -24.81
CA TYR A 314 -21.25 -5.45 -24.51
C TYR A 314 -20.38 -6.03 -23.40
N ASN A 315 -21.01 -6.72 -22.44
CA ASN A 315 -20.28 -7.42 -21.40
C ASN A 315 -19.90 -8.80 -21.89
N LEU A 316 -18.60 -9.11 -21.88
CA LEU A 316 -18.06 -10.37 -22.39
C LEU A 316 -17.73 -11.40 -21.31
N GLY A 317 -18.33 -11.24 -20.13
CA GLY A 317 -18.55 -12.33 -19.20
C GLY A 317 -19.63 -13.30 -19.66
N PHE A 318 -20.32 -12.98 -20.76
CA PHE A 318 -21.29 -13.83 -21.43
C PHE A 318 -21.22 -13.67 -22.95
N ILE A 319 -21.22 -14.79 -23.69
CA ILE A 319 -21.49 -14.84 -25.13
C ILE A 319 -22.04 -16.22 -25.46
N ALA A 320 -23.06 -16.30 -26.32
CA ALA A 320 -23.60 -17.57 -26.79
C ALA A 320 -23.56 -17.61 -28.33
N MET A 321 -23.24 -18.77 -28.91
CA MET A 321 -23.03 -18.89 -30.35
C MET A 321 -23.46 -20.24 -30.91
N THR A 322 -23.85 -20.25 -32.18
CA THR A 322 -24.15 -21.46 -32.97
C THR A 322 -23.03 -21.72 -33.98
N ASN A 323 -22.57 -22.96 -34.06
CA ASN A 323 -21.52 -23.42 -34.97
C ASN A 323 -21.98 -23.32 -36.43
N THR A 324 -21.62 -22.21 -37.05
CA THR A 324 -21.93 -21.90 -38.45
C THR A 324 -20.67 -21.37 -39.13
N ALA A 325 -20.63 -21.40 -40.46
CA ALA A 325 -19.53 -20.78 -41.21
C ALA A 325 -19.35 -19.29 -40.86
N SER A 326 -20.45 -18.56 -40.60
CA SER A 326 -20.42 -17.17 -40.18
C SER A 326 -19.74 -16.98 -38.82
N VAL A 327 -20.09 -17.82 -37.83
CA VAL A 327 -19.46 -17.78 -36.50
C VAL A 327 -17.99 -18.19 -36.56
N LEU A 328 -17.62 -19.18 -37.38
CA LEU A 328 -16.20 -19.53 -37.57
C LEU A 328 -15.42 -18.36 -38.19
N ASN A 329 -16.00 -17.64 -39.15
CA ASN A 329 -15.40 -16.42 -39.71
C ASN A 329 -15.24 -15.31 -38.65
N PHE A 330 -16.25 -15.14 -37.78
CA PHE A 330 -16.18 -14.25 -36.62
C PHE A 330 -15.03 -14.64 -35.68
N LEU A 331 -14.92 -15.92 -35.30
CA LEU A 331 -13.86 -16.39 -34.43
C LEU A 331 -12.48 -16.17 -35.06
N LYS A 332 -12.30 -16.43 -36.37
CA LYS A 332 -11.05 -16.15 -37.09
C LYS A 332 -10.70 -14.68 -37.12
N TRP A 333 -11.68 -13.80 -37.32
CA TRP A 333 -11.46 -12.36 -37.22
C TRP A 333 -11.06 -11.95 -35.80
N TRP A 334 -11.77 -12.47 -34.79
CA TRP A 334 -11.53 -12.13 -33.39
C TRP A 334 -10.16 -12.61 -32.93
N GLN A 335 -9.76 -13.84 -33.28
CA GLN A 335 -8.40 -14.39 -33.06
C GLN A 335 -7.32 -13.43 -33.55
N LYS A 336 -7.45 -12.91 -34.78
CA LYS A 336 -6.48 -11.94 -35.34
C LYS A 336 -6.41 -10.64 -34.55
N ARG A 337 -7.52 -10.19 -33.97
CA ARG A 337 -7.53 -8.98 -33.11
C ARG A 337 -6.88 -9.26 -31.78
N VAL A 338 -7.29 -10.32 -31.08
CA VAL A 338 -6.78 -10.59 -29.74
C VAL A 338 -5.35 -11.13 -29.72
N TYR A 339 -4.81 -11.59 -30.85
CA TYR A 339 -3.42 -12.01 -30.95
C TYR A 339 -2.42 -10.87 -30.71
N ASP A 340 -2.77 -9.68 -31.20
CA ASP A 340 -1.93 -8.49 -31.11
C ASP A 340 -2.56 -7.37 -30.29
N PHE A 341 -3.88 -7.34 -30.06
CA PHE A 341 -4.54 -6.17 -29.49
C PHE A 341 -5.42 -6.47 -28.26
N CYS A 342 -5.15 -7.56 -27.54
CA CYS A 342 -5.85 -7.91 -26.29
C CYS A 342 -5.17 -7.30 -25.04
N ARG A 343 -5.08 -5.97 -24.95
CA ARG A 343 -4.41 -5.28 -23.82
C ARG A 343 -5.38 -4.45 -22.97
N MET A 344 -5.05 -4.31 -21.69
CA MET A 344 -5.64 -3.28 -20.83
C MET A 344 -4.91 -1.95 -21.08
N ALA A 345 -5.36 -1.21 -22.10
CA ALA A 345 -4.74 0.05 -22.54
C ALA A 345 -5.81 1.06 -23.01
N PRO A 346 -6.61 1.60 -22.07
CA PRO A 346 -7.74 2.48 -22.39
C PRO A 346 -7.29 3.78 -23.08
N ASP A 347 -6.08 4.25 -22.81
CA ASP A 347 -5.42 5.38 -23.47
C ASP A 347 -5.23 5.15 -24.98
N LYS A 348 -5.12 3.89 -25.39
CA LYS A 348 -5.02 3.47 -26.80
C LYS A 348 -6.35 2.98 -27.36
N GLY A 349 -7.46 3.21 -26.65
CA GLY A 349 -8.78 2.75 -27.04
C GLY A 349 -8.95 1.22 -26.98
N MET A 350 -8.15 0.52 -26.15
CA MET A 350 -8.21 -0.93 -25.99
C MET A 350 -8.68 -1.33 -24.58
N HIS A 351 -9.53 -2.35 -24.50
CA HIS A 351 -9.95 -2.96 -23.24
C HIS A 351 -10.15 -4.46 -23.46
N VAL A 352 -9.03 -5.20 -23.45
CA VAL A 352 -8.94 -6.65 -23.67
C VAL A 352 -9.77 -7.12 -24.88
N ASP A 353 -10.34 -8.31 -24.81
CA ASP A 353 -11.18 -8.92 -25.82
C ASP A 353 -12.53 -8.20 -25.98
N GLN A 354 -13.09 -7.74 -24.86
CA GLN A 354 -14.43 -7.16 -24.75
C GLN A 354 -14.68 -6.00 -25.70
N LYS A 355 -13.75 -5.05 -25.81
CA LYS A 355 -13.95 -3.86 -26.65
C LYS A 355 -14.09 -4.16 -28.14
N TRP A 356 -13.49 -5.26 -28.61
CA TRP A 356 -13.63 -5.68 -30.01
C TRP A 356 -15.06 -6.08 -30.36
N ILE A 357 -15.84 -6.52 -29.36
CA ILE A 357 -17.20 -7.01 -29.55
C ILE A 357 -18.18 -5.88 -29.86
N ASP A 358 -17.83 -4.63 -29.55
CA ASP A 358 -18.59 -3.45 -29.99
C ASP A 358 -18.82 -3.45 -31.52
N LEU A 359 -17.88 -4.02 -32.29
CA LEU A 359 -17.96 -4.09 -33.74
C LEU A 359 -18.77 -5.28 -34.27
N VAL A 360 -19.05 -6.29 -33.43
CA VAL A 360 -19.64 -7.55 -33.89
C VAL A 360 -21.02 -7.39 -34.51
N PRO A 361 -21.97 -6.62 -33.92
CA PRO A 361 -23.29 -6.41 -34.53
C PRO A 361 -23.26 -5.67 -35.88
N VAL A 362 -22.16 -4.98 -36.19
CA VAL A 362 -21.98 -4.24 -37.44
C VAL A 362 -21.26 -5.08 -38.49
N LEU A 363 -20.33 -5.95 -38.07
CA LEU A 363 -19.48 -6.72 -38.96
C LEU A 363 -20.02 -8.12 -39.30
N PHE A 364 -20.89 -8.69 -38.47
CA PHE A 364 -21.39 -10.05 -38.61
C PHE A 364 -22.92 -10.09 -38.60
N GLU A 365 -23.46 -11.00 -39.40
CA GLU A 365 -24.90 -11.16 -39.54
C GLU A 365 -25.50 -12.00 -38.40
N ASN A 366 -26.82 -11.82 -38.21
CA ASN A 366 -27.63 -12.61 -37.28
C ASN A 366 -27.14 -12.60 -35.82
N VAL A 367 -26.75 -11.42 -35.35
CA VAL A 367 -26.38 -11.13 -33.96
C VAL A 367 -27.61 -10.62 -33.21
N TYR A 368 -27.94 -11.26 -32.10
CA TYR A 368 -29.05 -10.86 -31.21
C TYR A 368 -28.52 -10.20 -29.94
N ILE A 369 -29.12 -9.06 -29.58
CA ILE A 369 -28.80 -8.34 -28.34
C ILE A 369 -29.89 -8.64 -27.31
N LEU A 370 -29.59 -9.50 -26.34
CA LEU A 370 -30.47 -9.84 -25.23
C LEU A 370 -30.51 -8.69 -24.23
N ARG A 371 -31.64 -7.97 -24.19
CA ARG A 371 -31.86 -6.79 -23.33
C ARG A 371 -32.70 -7.06 -22.08
N ASP A 372 -33.15 -8.30 -21.90
CA ASP A 372 -33.93 -8.71 -20.72
C ASP A 372 -33.19 -8.39 -19.41
N PRO A 373 -33.81 -7.64 -18.47
CA PRO A 373 -33.13 -7.17 -17.27
C PRO A 373 -32.79 -8.30 -16.26
N GLU A 374 -33.42 -9.46 -16.40
CA GLU A 374 -33.19 -10.65 -15.57
C GLU A 374 -31.90 -11.41 -15.93
N TYR A 375 -31.21 -11.00 -17.00
CA TYR A 375 -29.98 -11.59 -17.50
C TYR A 375 -28.79 -10.67 -17.27
N ASN A 376 -27.63 -11.27 -17.00
CA ASN A 376 -26.35 -10.60 -16.78
C ASN A 376 -26.43 -9.42 -15.78
N ILE A 377 -27.01 -9.69 -14.61
CA ILE A 377 -27.09 -8.69 -13.54
C ILE A 377 -25.72 -8.57 -12.86
N ALA A 378 -25.22 -7.35 -12.74
CA ALA A 378 -23.95 -7.06 -12.07
C ALA A 378 -23.88 -5.59 -11.63
N TYR A 379 -22.76 -5.20 -11.01
CA TYR A 379 -22.59 -3.87 -10.44
C TYR A 379 -22.84 -2.70 -11.43
N TRP A 380 -22.64 -2.90 -12.73
CA TRP A 380 -22.81 -1.87 -13.76
C TRP A 380 -24.28 -1.60 -14.13
N ASN A 381 -25.22 -2.49 -13.79
CA ASN A 381 -26.65 -2.31 -14.07
C ASN A 381 -27.53 -2.32 -12.82
N LEU A 382 -26.94 -2.34 -11.62
CA LEU A 382 -27.69 -2.23 -10.36
C LEU A 382 -28.39 -0.87 -10.18
N HIS A 383 -28.07 0.17 -10.95
CA HIS A 383 -28.76 1.47 -10.85
C HIS A 383 -30.22 1.38 -11.30
N SER A 384 -30.51 0.54 -12.30
CA SER A 384 -31.87 0.31 -12.79
C SER A 384 -32.53 -0.94 -12.19
N ARG A 385 -31.73 -1.86 -11.65
CA ARG A 385 -32.19 -3.20 -11.24
C ARG A 385 -32.15 -3.45 -9.73
N GLY A 386 -31.22 -2.80 -9.02
CA GLY A 386 -30.80 -3.18 -7.66
C GLY A 386 -31.93 -3.18 -6.64
N GLU A 387 -32.76 -2.14 -6.62
CA GLU A 387 -33.88 -2.03 -5.67
C GLU A 387 -35.05 -2.95 -6.00
N ALA A 388 -35.17 -3.41 -7.24
CA ALA A 388 -36.24 -4.30 -7.70
C ALA A 388 -35.96 -5.79 -7.42
N ILE A 389 -34.71 -6.14 -7.07
CA ILE A 389 -34.32 -7.51 -6.80
C ILE A 389 -34.87 -7.96 -5.44
N ARG A 390 -35.46 -9.16 -5.41
CA ARG A 390 -35.91 -9.84 -4.19
C ARG A 390 -35.18 -11.16 -4.07
N VAL A 391 -34.71 -11.47 -2.87
CA VAL A 391 -34.01 -12.72 -2.52
C VAL A 391 -34.81 -13.41 -1.43
N ASP A 392 -35.36 -14.58 -1.73
CA ASP A 392 -36.12 -15.42 -0.80
C ASP A 392 -35.58 -16.85 -0.85
N GLY A 393 -34.71 -17.18 0.11
CA GLY A 393 -33.94 -18.42 0.10
C GLY A 393 -33.12 -18.57 -1.19
N ASP A 394 -33.38 -19.64 -1.94
CA ASP A 394 -32.74 -19.94 -3.23
C ASP A 394 -33.39 -19.21 -4.42
N VAL A 395 -34.51 -18.52 -4.22
CA VAL A 395 -35.28 -17.88 -5.29
C VAL A 395 -34.93 -16.40 -5.39
N ILE A 396 -34.44 -15.99 -6.56
CA ILE A 396 -34.06 -14.61 -6.85
C ILE A 396 -34.90 -14.09 -8.01
N THR A 397 -35.61 -13.00 -7.77
CA THR A 397 -36.50 -12.38 -8.78
C THR A 397 -36.19 -10.91 -8.97
N LEU A 398 -36.46 -10.41 -10.18
CA LEU A 398 -36.46 -9.01 -10.55
C LEU A 398 -37.85 -8.70 -11.10
N ASN A 399 -38.57 -7.76 -10.49
CA ASN A 399 -39.96 -7.44 -10.85
C ASN A 399 -40.87 -8.69 -10.96
N GLY A 400 -40.68 -9.67 -10.07
CA GLY A 400 -41.44 -10.92 -10.05
C GLY A 400 -41.01 -11.98 -11.07
N LYS A 401 -40.06 -11.69 -11.96
CA LYS A 401 -39.50 -12.65 -12.91
C LYS A 401 -38.21 -13.28 -12.37
N PRO A 402 -37.95 -14.59 -12.58
CA PRO A 402 -36.72 -15.23 -12.12
C PRO A 402 -35.46 -14.63 -12.76
N VAL A 403 -34.45 -14.33 -11.95
CA VAL A 403 -33.12 -13.91 -12.43
C VAL A 403 -32.38 -15.12 -12.97
N CYS A 404 -31.86 -15.05 -14.21
CA CYS A 404 -31.17 -16.18 -14.83
C CYS A 404 -29.76 -16.35 -14.26
N PHE A 405 -28.96 -15.28 -14.24
CA PHE A 405 -27.61 -15.31 -13.68
C PHE A 405 -27.14 -13.94 -13.19
N PHE A 406 -26.26 -13.98 -12.18
CA PHE A 406 -25.64 -12.81 -11.57
C PHE A 406 -24.12 -12.89 -11.71
N HIS A 407 -23.49 -11.82 -12.21
CA HIS A 407 -22.04 -11.75 -12.42
C HIS A 407 -21.37 -10.98 -11.28
N PHE A 408 -20.58 -11.66 -10.46
CA PHE A 408 -19.88 -11.10 -9.29
C PHE A 408 -18.53 -10.46 -9.66
N SER A 409 -18.46 -9.80 -10.81
CA SER A 409 -17.23 -9.20 -11.34
C SER A 409 -16.58 -8.24 -10.34
N GLY A 410 -15.38 -8.59 -9.88
CA GLY A 410 -14.59 -7.80 -8.95
C GLY A 410 -15.02 -7.88 -7.47
N PHE A 411 -15.87 -8.84 -7.10
CA PHE A 411 -16.23 -9.11 -5.69
C PHE A 411 -15.03 -9.68 -4.89
N ASP A 412 -14.90 -9.25 -3.63
CA ASP A 412 -13.88 -9.75 -2.70
C ASP A 412 -14.56 -10.43 -1.50
N PRO A 413 -14.47 -11.77 -1.38
CA PRO A 413 -15.03 -12.54 -0.25
C PRO A 413 -14.63 -12.04 1.15
N GLU A 414 -13.48 -11.35 1.30
CA GLU A 414 -13.04 -10.78 2.58
C GLU A 414 -13.65 -9.40 2.88
N ARG A 415 -14.31 -8.76 1.91
CA ARG A 415 -14.91 -7.42 2.04
C ARG A 415 -16.40 -7.46 1.71
N ILE A 416 -17.16 -8.14 2.56
CA ILE A 416 -18.57 -8.45 2.30
C ILE A 416 -19.42 -7.22 1.97
N ASP A 417 -19.20 -6.06 2.61
CA ASP A 417 -20.02 -4.86 2.37
C ASP A 417 -19.74 -4.18 1.01
N SER A 418 -18.69 -4.62 0.29
CA SER A 418 -18.34 -4.14 -1.05
C SER A 418 -19.01 -5.00 -2.12
N VAL A 419 -19.71 -4.35 -3.06
CA VAL A 419 -20.33 -5.02 -4.21
C VAL A 419 -19.28 -5.43 -5.25
N SER A 420 -18.38 -4.52 -5.59
CA SER A 420 -17.28 -4.74 -6.53
C SER A 420 -16.20 -3.68 -6.31
N LYS A 421 -14.93 -4.05 -6.57
CA LYS A 421 -13.79 -3.11 -6.59
C LYS A 421 -13.78 -2.15 -7.78
N HIS A 422 -14.65 -2.33 -8.77
CA HIS A 422 -14.68 -1.58 -10.03
C HIS A 422 -15.71 -0.43 -10.06
N GLN A 423 -16.27 -0.05 -8.90
CA GLN A 423 -17.36 0.93 -8.80
C GLN A 423 -17.32 1.70 -7.48
N ASN A 424 -18.05 2.83 -7.43
CA ASN A 424 -18.23 3.62 -6.21
C ASN A 424 -19.70 4.00 -5.92
N ARG A 425 -20.66 3.40 -6.63
CA ARG A 425 -22.09 3.69 -6.56
C ARG A 425 -22.80 2.96 -5.41
N PHE A 426 -22.54 1.66 -5.27
CA PHE A 426 -23.27 0.74 -4.40
C PHE A 426 -22.42 0.18 -3.25
N THR A 427 -23.07 0.00 -2.12
CA THR A 427 -22.64 -0.87 -1.01
C THR A 427 -23.81 -1.74 -0.60
N LEU A 428 -23.56 -2.86 0.10
CA LEU A 428 -24.66 -3.68 0.63
C LEU A 428 -25.46 -2.97 1.72
N HIS A 429 -24.97 -1.87 2.28
CA HIS A 429 -25.78 -0.99 3.12
C HIS A 429 -26.82 -0.21 2.30
N LYS A 430 -26.47 0.23 1.09
CA LYS A 430 -27.42 0.94 0.20
C LYS A 430 -28.40 -0.02 -0.48
N LEU A 431 -27.99 -1.26 -0.74
CA LEU A 431 -28.81 -2.32 -1.33
C LEU A 431 -28.92 -3.51 -0.37
N PRO A 432 -29.57 -3.35 0.81
CA PRO A 432 -29.63 -4.38 1.84
C PRO A 432 -30.35 -5.65 1.38
N ASN A 433 -31.26 -5.52 0.42
CA ASN A 433 -31.96 -6.64 -0.23
C ASN A 433 -31.00 -7.61 -0.95
N LEU A 434 -29.82 -7.16 -1.37
CA LEU A 434 -28.82 -8.01 -2.02
C LEU A 434 -27.88 -8.71 -1.04
N LYS A 435 -27.84 -8.28 0.23
CA LYS A 435 -26.89 -8.80 1.22
C LYS A 435 -26.95 -10.33 1.39
N PRO A 436 -28.14 -10.98 1.44
CA PRO A 436 -28.21 -12.44 1.53
C PRO A 436 -27.54 -13.15 0.36
N LEU A 437 -27.73 -12.66 -0.88
CA LEU A 437 -27.12 -13.22 -2.09
C LEU A 437 -25.59 -13.13 -2.05
N PHE A 438 -25.03 -12.00 -1.61
CA PHE A 438 -23.58 -11.82 -1.51
C PHE A 438 -22.95 -12.70 -0.42
N ILE A 439 -23.63 -12.89 0.71
CA ILE A 439 -23.21 -13.82 1.77
C ILE A 439 -23.23 -15.25 1.24
N TYR A 440 -24.31 -15.64 0.57
CA TYR A 440 -24.45 -16.97 -0.02
C TYR A 440 -23.32 -17.27 -1.02
N TYR A 441 -23.04 -16.36 -1.95
CA TYR A 441 -21.97 -16.53 -2.93
C TYR A 441 -20.57 -16.63 -2.29
N ARG A 442 -20.29 -15.79 -1.28
CA ARG A 442 -19.05 -15.87 -0.49
C ARG A 442 -18.87 -17.24 0.15
N ASP A 443 -19.92 -17.75 0.78
CA ASP A 443 -19.85 -19.00 1.54
C ASP A 443 -19.63 -20.20 0.59
N LEU A 444 -20.23 -20.18 -0.60
CA LEU A 444 -19.93 -21.14 -1.68
C LEU A 444 -18.45 -21.09 -2.09
N LEU A 445 -17.89 -19.91 -2.33
CA LEU A 445 -16.48 -19.77 -2.71
C LEU A 445 -15.53 -20.31 -1.63
N ILE A 446 -15.80 -20.00 -0.37
CA ILE A 446 -15.01 -20.50 0.77
C ILE A 446 -15.07 -22.02 0.83
N ALA A 447 -16.26 -22.62 0.67
CA ALA A 447 -16.44 -24.07 0.66
C ALA A 447 -15.66 -24.75 -0.49
N GLU A 448 -15.57 -24.11 -1.66
CA GLU A 448 -14.80 -24.61 -2.81
C GLU A 448 -13.29 -24.32 -2.74
N GLY A 449 -12.80 -23.81 -1.60
CA GLY A 449 -11.37 -23.67 -1.32
C GLY A 449 -10.76 -22.34 -1.75
N TRP A 450 -11.54 -21.26 -1.85
CA TRP A 450 -11.07 -19.92 -2.23
C TRP A 450 -9.84 -19.43 -1.46
N HIS A 451 -9.77 -19.70 -0.14
CA HIS A 451 -8.59 -19.31 0.67
C HIS A 451 -7.29 -19.96 0.21
N LYS A 452 -7.35 -21.14 -0.43
CA LYS A 452 -6.18 -21.87 -0.93
C LYS A 452 -5.85 -21.45 -2.36
N THR A 453 -6.84 -21.47 -3.25
CA THR A 453 -6.67 -21.27 -4.70
C THR A 453 -6.10 -19.88 -5.01
N ARG A 454 -6.60 -18.82 -4.37
CA ARG A 454 -6.17 -17.42 -4.62
C ARG A 454 -4.67 -17.15 -4.53
N TRP A 455 -3.91 -18.01 -3.84
CA TRP A 455 -2.46 -17.85 -3.61
C TRP A 455 -1.61 -18.73 -4.54
N TRP A 456 -2.21 -19.52 -5.42
CA TRP A 456 -1.46 -20.35 -6.36
C TRP A 456 -0.79 -19.49 -7.44
N PRO A 457 0.51 -19.72 -7.71
CA PRO A 457 1.31 -18.83 -8.54
C PRO A 457 1.02 -19.06 -10.02
N TYR A 458 0.64 -18.04 -10.77
CA TYR A 458 0.41 -18.16 -12.22
C TYR A 458 1.69 -18.61 -12.97
N ALA A 459 1.64 -19.71 -13.74
CA ALA A 459 2.84 -20.31 -14.35
C ALA A 459 3.51 -19.39 -15.38
N TYR A 460 2.70 -18.70 -16.20
CA TYR A 460 3.22 -17.82 -17.26
C TYR A 460 3.75 -16.48 -16.76
N ASP A 461 3.84 -16.25 -15.44
CA ASP A 461 4.45 -15.07 -14.84
C ASP A 461 5.96 -15.25 -14.56
N TYR A 462 6.55 -16.38 -14.96
CA TYR A 462 7.94 -16.72 -14.68
C TYR A 462 8.68 -17.21 -15.93
N PHE A 463 9.96 -16.84 -16.03
CA PHE A 463 10.90 -17.51 -16.93
C PHE A 463 11.18 -18.93 -16.44
N ASP A 464 11.77 -19.78 -17.30
CA ASP A 464 12.09 -21.18 -17.01
C ASP A 464 13.02 -21.38 -15.78
N ASN A 465 13.80 -20.37 -15.43
CA ASN A 465 14.68 -20.35 -14.26
C ASN A 465 13.99 -19.87 -12.96
N GLY A 466 12.69 -19.59 -13.00
CA GLY A 466 11.89 -19.13 -11.86
C GLY A 466 11.99 -17.63 -11.56
N VAL A 467 12.68 -16.85 -12.40
CA VAL A 467 12.66 -15.38 -12.31
C VAL A 467 11.30 -14.87 -12.77
N ARG A 468 10.68 -13.98 -11.98
CA ARG A 468 9.40 -13.38 -12.34
C ARG A 468 9.54 -12.42 -13.53
N ILE A 469 8.64 -12.52 -14.49
CA ILE A 469 8.56 -11.64 -15.67
C ILE A 469 7.89 -10.31 -15.27
N PRO A 470 8.58 -9.17 -15.37
CA PRO A 470 7.96 -7.87 -15.09
C PRO A 470 7.10 -7.37 -16.26
N GLN A 471 6.13 -6.51 -15.96
CA GLN A 471 5.25 -5.93 -16.99
C GLN A 471 6.04 -5.19 -18.09
N ALA A 472 7.08 -4.43 -17.73
CA ALA A 472 7.94 -3.75 -18.69
C ALA A 472 8.64 -4.73 -19.67
N ALA A 473 8.97 -5.95 -19.24
CA ALA A 473 9.51 -6.97 -20.15
C ALA A 473 8.45 -7.44 -21.15
N ARG A 474 7.18 -7.59 -20.73
CA ARG A 474 6.07 -7.89 -21.64
C ARG A 474 5.81 -6.74 -22.61
N THR A 475 5.85 -5.48 -22.14
CA THR A 475 5.76 -4.29 -23.01
C THR A 475 6.85 -4.30 -24.08
N LEU A 476 8.12 -4.49 -23.71
CA LEU A 476 9.23 -4.58 -24.66
C LEU A 476 9.04 -5.73 -25.65
N TYR A 477 8.68 -6.92 -25.18
CA TYR A 477 8.47 -8.07 -26.03
C TYR A 477 7.37 -7.83 -27.06
N TYR A 478 6.27 -7.22 -26.62
CA TYR A 478 5.15 -6.82 -27.45
C TYR A 478 5.57 -5.81 -28.53
N GLU A 479 6.30 -4.76 -28.17
CA GLU A 479 6.73 -3.70 -29.10
C GLU A 479 7.70 -4.19 -30.18
N LEU A 480 8.43 -5.27 -29.92
CA LEU A 480 9.28 -5.89 -30.93
C LEU A 480 8.47 -6.54 -32.06
N GLY A 481 7.18 -6.86 -31.86
CA GLY A 481 6.33 -7.50 -32.85
C GLY A 481 6.98 -8.76 -33.41
N GLU A 482 6.97 -8.92 -34.74
CA GLU A 482 7.60 -10.07 -35.42
C GLU A 482 9.11 -10.21 -35.12
N LYS A 483 9.81 -9.13 -34.79
CA LYS A 483 11.24 -9.19 -34.42
C LYS A 483 11.48 -9.97 -33.14
N ALA A 484 10.45 -10.18 -32.31
CA ALA A 484 10.53 -10.99 -31.11
C ALA A 484 10.65 -12.50 -31.42
N LEU A 485 10.25 -12.95 -32.61
CA LEU A 485 10.32 -14.36 -33.00
C LEU A 485 11.76 -14.89 -33.06
N LYS A 486 12.74 -14.00 -33.23
CA LYS A 486 14.17 -14.37 -33.21
C LYS A 486 14.63 -14.99 -31.88
N PHE A 487 13.90 -14.76 -30.79
CA PHE A 487 14.25 -15.29 -29.47
C PHE A 487 13.77 -16.73 -29.25
N GLY A 488 13.01 -17.31 -30.18
CA GLY A 488 12.41 -18.63 -30.00
C GLY A 488 11.41 -18.63 -28.85
N ASP A 489 11.60 -19.50 -27.86
CA ASP A 489 10.80 -19.51 -26.63
C ASP A 489 11.17 -18.31 -25.73
N PRO A 490 10.28 -17.31 -25.56
CA PRO A 490 10.58 -16.13 -24.75
C PRO A 490 10.67 -16.41 -23.25
N PHE A 491 10.19 -17.57 -22.78
CA PHE A 491 10.34 -18.00 -21.39
C PHE A 491 11.73 -18.58 -21.10
N ALA A 492 12.49 -18.96 -22.14
CA ALA A 492 13.79 -19.59 -21.98
C ALA A 492 14.86 -18.60 -21.49
N THR A 493 15.66 -19.01 -20.51
CA THR A 493 16.80 -18.21 -20.03
C THR A 493 18.16 -18.75 -20.49
N GLN A 494 18.21 -19.98 -20.99
CA GLN A 494 19.41 -20.61 -21.54
C GLN A 494 19.29 -20.78 -23.06
N GLY A 495 20.42 -20.63 -23.77
CA GLY A 495 20.48 -20.75 -25.23
C GLY A 495 21.18 -19.58 -25.91
N VAL A 496 21.32 -19.66 -27.23
CA VAL A 496 21.88 -18.58 -28.05
C VAL A 496 20.77 -17.56 -28.33
N CYS A 497 20.98 -16.30 -27.94
CA CYS A 497 20.04 -15.19 -28.17
C CYS A 497 18.67 -15.32 -27.46
N THR A 498 18.64 -15.53 -26.14
CA THR A 498 17.38 -15.53 -25.37
C THR A 498 16.84 -14.11 -25.13
N PHE A 499 15.50 -13.97 -25.01
CA PHE A 499 14.89 -12.69 -24.64
C PHE A 499 15.35 -12.22 -23.26
N PHE A 500 15.53 -13.16 -22.32
CA PHE A 500 16.05 -12.89 -20.99
C PHE A 500 17.44 -12.23 -21.01
N ALA A 501 18.36 -12.75 -21.84
CA ALA A 501 19.68 -12.15 -22.02
C ALA A 501 19.57 -10.77 -22.69
N TRP A 502 18.72 -10.63 -23.71
CA TRP A 502 18.50 -9.38 -24.43
C TRP A 502 17.97 -8.24 -23.55
N LEU A 503 17.13 -8.54 -22.55
CA LEU A 503 16.66 -7.57 -21.54
C LEU A 503 17.79 -7.01 -20.67
N ASN A 504 18.84 -7.80 -20.46
CA ASN A 504 19.98 -7.52 -19.58
C ASN A 504 21.16 -6.84 -20.30
N GLU A 505 21.13 -6.82 -21.62
CA GLU A 505 22.10 -6.10 -22.43
C GLU A 505 21.94 -4.56 -22.29
N SER A 506 23.02 -3.84 -22.57
CA SER A 506 23.03 -2.38 -22.52
C SER A 506 22.19 -1.77 -23.65
N VAL A 507 21.57 -0.63 -23.36
CA VAL A 507 20.98 0.24 -24.40
C VAL A 507 22.02 1.07 -25.16
N GLU A 508 23.25 1.20 -24.64
CA GLU A 508 24.32 1.98 -25.26
C GLU A 508 25.32 1.07 -26.01
N PRO A 509 25.83 1.48 -27.19
CA PRO A 509 26.91 0.77 -27.86
C PRO A 509 28.21 0.86 -27.03
N VAL A 510 28.96 -0.24 -26.95
CA VAL A 510 30.20 -0.32 -26.17
C VAL A 510 31.33 0.36 -26.96
N GLU A 511 31.39 1.69 -26.90
CA GLU A 511 32.53 2.46 -27.44
C GLU A 511 33.43 2.90 -26.28
N ASN A 512 34.56 2.20 -26.13
CA ASN A 512 35.66 2.41 -25.18
C ASN A 512 35.45 1.91 -23.73
N GLU A 513 36.08 0.77 -23.41
CA GLU A 513 36.11 0.12 -22.08
C GLU A 513 36.71 0.96 -20.93
N LYS A 514 37.26 2.16 -21.20
CA LYS A 514 38.02 2.94 -20.22
C LYS A 514 37.28 4.11 -19.58
N SER A 515 36.01 4.39 -19.90
CA SER A 515 35.26 5.52 -19.31
C SER A 515 33.83 5.22 -18.80
N ALA A 516 33.29 4.02 -18.97
CA ALA A 516 31.86 3.81 -18.74
C ALA A 516 31.50 3.66 -17.24
N GLY A 517 30.54 4.47 -16.78
CA GLY A 517 29.87 4.29 -15.49
C GLY A 517 29.04 2.99 -15.43
N PRO A 518 28.16 2.82 -14.43
CA PRO A 518 27.31 1.63 -14.36
C PRO A 518 26.41 1.53 -15.61
N VAL A 519 26.24 0.31 -16.12
CA VAL A 519 25.45 0.02 -17.33
C VAL A 519 23.96 0.19 -17.07
N ILE A 520 23.24 0.79 -18.01
CA ILE A 520 21.76 0.81 -18.03
C ILE A 520 21.30 -0.26 -19.03
N THR A 521 20.48 -1.21 -18.55
CA THR A 521 19.96 -2.30 -19.40
C THR A 521 18.66 -1.90 -20.09
N ARG A 522 18.26 -2.66 -21.11
CA ARG A 522 16.99 -2.42 -21.84
C ARG A 522 15.78 -2.43 -20.92
N LEU A 523 15.72 -3.38 -19.99
CA LEU A 523 14.62 -3.43 -19.01
C LEU A 523 14.55 -2.17 -18.14
N TRP A 524 15.69 -1.69 -17.63
CA TRP A 524 15.68 -0.50 -16.76
C TRP A 524 15.42 0.78 -17.53
N TYR A 525 15.83 0.84 -18.79
CA TYR A 525 15.48 1.93 -19.68
C TYR A 525 13.98 1.97 -19.98
N GLU A 526 13.34 0.81 -20.17
CA GLU A 526 11.89 0.76 -20.35
C GLU A 526 11.15 1.26 -19.11
N ILE A 527 11.56 0.82 -17.93
CA ILE A 527 10.98 1.27 -16.67
C ILE A 527 11.12 2.80 -16.52
N TYR A 528 12.25 3.37 -16.93
CA TYR A 528 12.44 4.81 -16.98
C TYR A 528 11.45 5.47 -17.97
N ARG A 529 11.31 4.91 -19.18
CA ARG A 529 10.45 5.45 -20.25
C ARG A 529 8.96 5.43 -19.91
N GLU A 530 8.50 4.45 -19.13
CA GLU A 530 7.11 4.35 -18.66
C GLU A 530 6.81 5.23 -17.43
N ARG A 531 7.83 5.88 -16.81
CA ARG A 531 7.69 6.59 -15.54
C ARG A 531 8.05 8.08 -15.66
N PRO A 532 7.07 8.97 -15.94
CA PRO A 532 7.30 10.41 -16.03
C PRO A 532 7.93 11.03 -14.78
N ASP A 533 7.59 10.51 -13.60
CA ASP A 533 8.15 10.93 -12.32
C ASP A 533 9.64 10.56 -12.18
N VAL A 534 10.04 9.38 -12.66
CA VAL A 534 11.44 8.93 -12.69
C VAL A 534 12.23 9.71 -13.75
N GLN A 535 11.61 10.03 -14.90
CA GLN A 535 12.21 10.91 -15.91
C GLN A 535 12.46 12.31 -15.38
N GLN A 536 11.49 12.86 -14.64
CA GLN A 536 11.64 14.16 -14.00
C GLN A 536 12.76 14.17 -12.94
N ALA A 537 12.94 13.07 -12.20
CA ALA A 537 13.99 12.93 -11.21
C ALA A 537 15.39 12.71 -11.82
N TYR A 538 15.47 12.09 -13.00
CA TYR A 538 16.73 11.73 -13.68
C TYR A 538 16.73 12.14 -15.16
N PRO A 539 16.58 13.43 -15.50
CA PRO A 539 16.33 13.89 -16.88
C PRO A 539 17.49 13.63 -17.84
N ASP A 540 18.70 13.52 -17.31
CA ASP A 540 19.92 13.17 -18.06
C ASP A 540 20.43 11.78 -17.64
N LEU A 541 19.71 10.76 -18.11
CA LEU A 541 19.91 9.36 -17.75
C LEU A 541 21.31 8.83 -18.14
N PHE A 542 21.83 9.28 -19.28
CA PHE A 542 23.11 8.82 -19.82
C PHE A 542 24.28 9.72 -19.43
N GLY A 543 24.05 10.95 -18.98
CA GLY A 543 25.08 11.85 -18.45
C GLY A 543 25.09 11.90 -16.92
N VAL A 544 24.80 13.07 -16.34
CA VAL A 544 25.08 13.38 -14.93
C VAL A 544 24.26 12.55 -13.94
N HIS A 545 23.06 12.11 -14.32
CA HIS A 545 22.16 11.36 -13.42
C HIS A 545 22.39 9.84 -13.46
N ARG A 546 23.22 9.33 -14.37
CA ARG A 546 23.46 7.87 -14.55
C ARG A 546 23.73 7.13 -13.24
N ARG A 547 24.62 7.66 -12.39
CA ARG A 547 24.99 7.03 -11.12
C ARG A 547 23.87 7.12 -10.08
N ALA A 548 23.13 8.22 -10.06
CA ALA A 548 22.00 8.41 -9.15
C ALA A 548 20.86 7.45 -9.52
N PHE A 549 20.55 7.33 -10.81
CA PHE A 549 19.58 6.36 -11.32
C PHE A 549 19.98 4.91 -10.99
N CYS A 550 21.25 4.53 -11.20
CA CYS A 550 21.74 3.21 -10.83
C CYS A 550 21.72 2.95 -9.31
N THR A 551 21.79 4.00 -8.50
CA THR A 551 21.62 3.91 -7.04
C THR A 551 20.14 3.70 -6.71
N TRP A 552 19.23 4.44 -7.36
CA TRP A 552 17.79 4.26 -7.22
C TRP A 552 17.35 2.84 -7.61
N ILE A 553 17.90 2.28 -8.70
CA ILE A 553 17.71 0.87 -9.10
C ILE A 553 17.99 -0.07 -7.91
N LYS A 554 19.13 0.12 -7.23
CA LYS A 554 19.55 -0.73 -6.10
C LYS A 554 18.68 -0.55 -4.84
N THR A 555 18.15 0.64 -4.60
CA THR A 555 17.46 0.97 -3.34
C THR A 555 15.95 0.87 -3.43
N SER A 556 15.37 1.60 -4.37
CA SER A 556 13.92 1.86 -4.46
C SER A 556 13.33 1.11 -5.65
N GLY A 557 13.96 1.20 -6.83
CA GLY A 557 13.51 0.52 -8.05
C GLY A 557 13.31 -0.98 -7.88
N LYS A 558 14.24 -1.68 -7.18
CA LYS A 558 14.09 -3.10 -6.81
C LYS A 558 12.79 -3.40 -6.07
N LYS A 559 12.45 -2.56 -5.09
CA LYS A 559 11.29 -2.76 -4.20
C LYS A 559 9.99 -2.37 -4.88
N GLU A 560 9.99 -1.23 -5.58
CA GLU A 560 8.83 -0.71 -6.32
C GLU A 560 8.37 -1.71 -7.39
N HIS A 561 9.31 -2.24 -8.18
CA HIS A 561 8.99 -3.15 -9.28
C HIS A 561 9.08 -4.64 -8.92
N LYS A 562 9.44 -4.97 -7.67
CA LYS A 562 9.63 -6.36 -7.19
C LYS A 562 10.51 -7.21 -8.11
N LEU A 563 11.58 -6.62 -8.64
CA LEU A 563 12.46 -7.24 -9.64
C LEU A 563 13.52 -8.15 -8.98
N ASP A 564 13.82 -9.26 -9.66
CA ASP A 564 14.87 -10.19 -9.25
C ASP A 564 16.27 -9.59 -9.47
N GLU A 565 17.25 -9.99 -8.65
CA GLU A 565 18.65 -9.60 -8.81
C GLU A 565 19.22 -10.02 -10.17
N ALA A 566 18.59 -10.98 -10.84
CA ALA A 566 18.85 -11.43 -12.20
C ALA A 566 18.77 -10.31 -13.26
N PHE A 567 18.12 -9.17 -12.96
CA PHE A 567 18.03 -7.99 -13.85
C PHE A 567 18.99 -6.84 -13.54
N PHE A 568 20.00 -7.07 -12.69
CA PHE A 568 20.95 -6.04 -12.26
C PHE A 568 22.28 -6.21 -13.01
N PRO A 569 22.82 -5.16 -13.65
CA PRO A 569 24.11 -5.26 -14.34
C PRO A 569 25.24 -5.73 -13.43
N ASP A 570 26.26 -6.39 -13.99
CA ASP A 570 27.38 -6.91 -13.21
C ASP A 570 28.19 -5.84 -12.47
N SER A 571 28.28 -4.63 -13.03
CA SER A 571 28.87 -3.44 -12.37
C SER A 571 28.11 -3.02 -11.11
N ILE A 572 26.84 -3.39 -11.04
CA ILE A 572 25.93 -3.15 -9.93
C ILE A 572 25.97 -4.33 -8.93
N ARG A 573 26.21 -5.57 -9.41
CA ARG A 573 26.32 -6.80 -8.59
C ARG A 573 27.67 -6.99 -7.87
N LYS A 574 28.82 -6.67 -8.47
CA LYS A 574 30.14 -6.96 -7.88
C LYS A 574 30.60 -5.87 -6.87
N PRO A 575 31.02 -6.21 -5.64
CA PRO A 575 31.62 -5.24 -4.73
C PRO A 575 33.01 -4.81 -5.21
N SER A 576 33.31 -3.50 -5.18
CA SER A 576 34.61 -2.98 -5.64
C SER A 576 35.78 -3.59 -4.85
N TRP A 577 36.83 -3.98 -5.55
CA TRP A 577 38.14 -4.49 -5.08
C TRP A 577 38.73 -3.76 -3.85
N ARG A 578 38.37 -2.48 -3.63
CA ARG A 578 38.74 -1.71 -2.43
C ARG A 578 38.25 -2.34 -1.11
N LYS A 579 37.21 -3.19 -1.12
CA LYS A 579 36.77 -3.95 0.06
C LYS A 579 37.62 -5.19 0.37
N GLN A 580 38.37 -5.73 -0.60
CA GLN A 580 39.26 -6.90 -0.37
C GLN A 580 40.57 -6.53 0.34
N ILE A 581 41.08 -5.31 0.13
CA ILE A 581 42.28 -4.82 0.83
C ILE A 581 42.00 -4.63 2.33
N LEU A 582 40.78 -4.18 2.67
CA LEU A 582 40.33 -4.13 4.06
C LEU A 582 40.18 -5.54 4.64
N ALA A 583 39.57 -6.49 3.91
CA ALA A 583 39.39 -7.87 4.36
C ALA A 583 40.72 -8.60 4.65
N ASN A 584 41.78 -8.35 3.87
CA ASN A 584 43.11 -8.93 4.12
C ASN A 584 43.84 -8.26 5.29
N PHE A 585 43.56 -6.99 5.58
CA PHE A 585 44.05 -6.32 6.78
C PHE A 585 43.38 -6.87 8.06
N TYR A 586 42.13 -7.34 7.95
CA TYR A 586 41.37 -7.95 9.04
C TYR A 586 41.84 -9.36 9.42
N LEU A 587 42.50 -10.10 8.52
CA LEU A 587 43.04 -11.44 8.79
C LEU A 587 44.32 -11.43 9.66
N LEU A 588 45.03 -10.30 9.74
CA LEU A 588 46.24 -10.14 10.57
C LEU A 588 45.95 -9.90 12.05
N ILE A 589 44.69 -9.58 12.41
CA ILE A 589 44.32 -9.19 13.78
C ILE A 589 43.71 -10.38 14.56
N ILE A 590 43.38 -11.50 13.91
CA ILE A 590 42.49 -12.54 14.48
C ILE A 590 43.16 -13.88 14.85
N LEU A 591 44.48 -14.06 14.70
CA LEU A 591 45.15 -15.29 15.18
C LEU A 591 46.09 -15.03 16.36
N PRO A 592 45.71 -15.39 17.60
CA PRO A 592 46.67 -15.61 18.66
C PRO A 592 47.20 -17.04 18.55
N SER A 593 48.15 -17.29 17.62
CA SER A 593 49.09 -18.40 17.81
C SER A 593 50.43 -18.10 17.14
N LYS A 594 51.48 -18.39 17.91
CA LYS A 594 52.88 -18.08 17.62
C LYS A 594 53.38 -18.87 16.40
N ARG A 595 53.92 -18.17 15.40
CA ARG A 595 55.26 -18.33 14.79
C ARG A 595 55.23 -17.69 13.40
N LEU A 596 56.29 -16.96 13.07
CA LEU A 596 56.56 -16.20 11.85
C LEU A 596 56.17 -14.72 11.93
N LEU A 597 57.10 -13.87 11.47
CA LEU A 597 57.15 -12.40 11.52
C LEU A 597 57.91 -11.79 12.73
N ARG A 598 59.15 -12.23 12.95
CA ARG A 598 60.20 -11.34 13.48
C ARG A 598 60.90 -10.64 12.31
N ALA A 599 60.45 -9.41 12.02
CA ALA A 599 61.13 -8.27 11.36
C ALA A 599 60.06 -7.48 10.57
N PRO A 600 59.91 -6.14 10.68
CA PRO A 600 60.84 -5.12 11.18
C PRO A 600 60.16 -4.12 12.15
N LEU A 601 59.93 -4.48 13.42
CA LEU A 601 59.36 -3.56 14.43
C LEU A 601 60.40 -2.55 14.99
N LYS A 602 61.68 -2.68 14.62
CA LYS A 602 62.76 -1.77 15.05
C LYS A 602 62.88 -0.49 14.21
N LYS A 603 62.24 -0.41 13.03
CA LYS A 603 62.32 0.78 12.16
C LYS A 603 61.25 1.83 12.47
N LEU A 604 60.17 1.45 13.16
CA LEU A 604 59.05 2.34 13.50
C LEU A 604 59.20 3.07 14.85
N LEU A 605 60.20 2.71 15.67
CA LEU A 605 60.40 3.31 17.00
C LEU A 605 61.40 4.47 17.03
N LYS A 606 61.93 4.94 15.88
CA LYS A 606 62.96 6.00 15.83
C LYS A 606 62.44 7.41 15.58
N ASN A 607 61.13 7.61 15.37
CA ASN A 607 60.55 8.92 15.06
C ASN A 607 59.37 9.30 15.97
N ARG A 608 59.54 9.15 17.29
CA ARG A 608 58.53 9.60 18.27
C ARG A 608 58.36 11.13 18.31
N GLY A 609 59.36 11.91 17.89
CA GLY A 609 59.31 13.38 17.98
C GLY A 609 58.58 14.10 16.85
N LYS A 610 58.60 13.56 15.61
CA LYS A 610 57.98 14.24 14.44
C LYS A 610 56.50 13.90 14.21
N ILE A 611 56.01 12.81 14.78
CA ILE A 611 54.60 12.40 14.65
C ILE A 611 53.68 13.21 15.59
N MET A 612 54.19 13.70 16.73
CA MET A 612 53.39 14.54 17.63
C MET A 612 53.19 15.97 17.13
N MET A 613 54.10 16.51 16.33
CA MET A 613 54.05 17.93 15.94
C MET A 613 53.12 18.18 14.74
N THR A 614 52.93 17.20 13.85
CA THR A 614 51.92 17.26 12.77
C THR A 614 50.50 16.93 13.23
N LEU A 615 50.32 16.37 14.42
CA LEU A 615 48.99 16.17 15.01
C LEU A 615 48.45 17.42 15.71
N GLY A 616 49.33 18.32 16.19
CA GLY A 616 48.93 19.56 16.86
C GLY A 616 48.45 20.68 15.92
N ASP A 617 49.04 20.80 14.73
CA ASP A 617 48.58 21.76 13.72
C ASP A 617 47.43 21.22 12.87
N LEU A 618 47.33 19.89 12.74
CA LEU A 618 46.11 19.25 12.25
C LEU A 618 44.97 19.43 13.26
N SER A 619 45.23 19.31 14.58
CA SER A 619 44.26 19.64 15.63
C SER A 619 43.82 21.10 15.52
N ARG A 620 44.71 22.09 15.46
CA ARG A 620 44.30 23.51 15.41
C ARG A 620 43.60 23.94 14.12
N ARG A 621 43.94 23.35 12.97
CA ARG A 621 43.20 23.56 11.71
C ARG A 621 41.87 22.82 11.67
N ILE A 622 41.80 21.64 12.31
CA ILE A 622 40.56 20.91 12.56
C ILE A 622 39.69 21.70 13.56
N ASP A 623 40.25 22.25 14.64
CA ASP A 623 39.53 23.01 15.67
C ASP A 623 38.96 24.32 15.14
N LYS A 624 39.69 25.04 14.27
CA LYS A 624 39.15 26.22 13.57
C LYS A 624 38.09 25.85 12.52
N TRP A 625 38.20 24.69 11.89
CA TRP A 625 37.15 24.13 11.03
C TRP A 625 35.96 23.59 11.85
N PHE A 626 36.16 23.11 13.08
CA PHE A 626 35.12 22.66 14.03
C PHE A 626 34.43 23.82 14.78
N LEU A 627 35.02 25.01 14.80
CA LEU A 627 34.45 26.21 15.42
C LEU A 627 33.60 27.03 14.42
N ASP A 628 33.92 26.99 13.13
CA ASP A 628 33.15 27.66 12.06
C ASP A 628 32.24 26.70 11.27
N GLN A 629 32.15 25.42 11.65
CA GLN A 629 31.13 24.48 11.15
C GLN A 629 30.05 24.31 12.23
N PRO A 630 28.75 24.39 11.89
CA PRO A 630 27.67 24.25 12.86
C PRO A 630 27.74 22.87 13.52
N GLN A 631 28.01 22.87 14.83
CA GLN A 631 28.41 21.71 15.60
C GLN A 631 27.34 20.61 15.70
N GLY A 632 27.71 19.43 15.21
CA GLY A 632 26.96 18.19 15.33
C GLY A 632 27.02 17.61 16.75
N THR A 633 25.84 17.43 17.34
CA THR A 633 25.61 16.55 18.49
C THR A 633 25.11 15.20 17.99
N SER A 634 25.96 14.17 18.16
CA SER A 634 25.66 12.74 18.30
C SER A 634 24.53 12.15 17.45
N SER A 635 24.87 11.61 16.28
CA SER A 635 24.07 10.60 15.61
C SER A 635 24.24 9.25 16.34
N VAL A 636 23.34 8.98 17.28
CA VAL A 636 23.07 7.60 17.71
C VAL A 636 22.44 6.87 16.51
N PRO A 637 22.92 5.69 16.10
CA PRO A 637 22.27 4.93 15.04
C PRO A 637 20.85 4.55 15.47
N ALA A 638 19.84 4.97 14.70
CA ALA A 638 18.44 4.62 14.88
C ALA A 638 18.11 3.13 14.61
N SER A 639 19.10 2.22 14.63
CA SER A 639 18.97 0.81 14.28
C SER A 639 19.19 -0.18 15.43
N SER A 640 19.32 0.28 16.68
CA SER A 640 19.53 -0.60 17.85
C SER A 640 18.47 -0.49 18.96
N PHE A 641 17.24 -0.10 18.64
CA PHE A 641 16.12 -0.23 19.60
C PHE A 641 15.57 -1.65 19.58
N GLY A 642 16.03 -2.48 20.52
CA GLY A 642 15.48 -3.80 20.74
C GLY A 642 14.04 -3.70 21.28
N VAL A 643 13.10 -4.40 20.64
CA VAL A 643 11.69 -4.60 21.07
C VAL A 643 11.60 -5.01 22.57
N SER A 644 12.65 -5.62 23.13
CA SER A 644 12.74 -5.99 24.55
C SER A 644 12.79 -4.81 25.52
N VAL A 645 13.30 -3.64 25.12
CA VAL A 645 13.34 -2.43 26.00
C VAL A 645 11.98 -1.77 26.06
N LEU A 646 11.19 -1.84 24.98
CA LEU A 646 9.81 -1.33 24.93
C LEU A 646 8.87 -2.22 25.76
N LYS A 647 8.98 -3.56 25.69
CA LYS A 647 8.10 -4.47 26.46
C LYS A 647 8.19 -4.35 27.99
N ALA A 648 9.22 -3.71 28.54
CA ALA A 648 9.35 -3.46 29.98
C ALA A 648 8.42 -2.35 30.52
N LYS A 649 7.83 -1.52 29.66
CA LYS A 649 6.87 -0.46 30.04
C LYS A 649 5.43 -0.90 29.80
N PRO A 650 4.41 -0.33 30.44
CA PRO A 650 3.01 -0.56 30.07
C PRO A 650 2.67 -0.04 28.66
N PHE A 651 1.78 -0.72 27.95
CA PHE A 651 1.19 -0.24 26.69
C PHE A 651 0.35 1.01 26.96
N GLY A 652 0.46 2.01 26.09
CA GLY A 652 -0.18 3.32 26.23
C GLY A 652 0.66 4.41 25.55
N VAL A 653 0.23 5.67 25.70
CA VAL A 653 0.86 6.82 25.02
C VAL A 653 1.18 7.94 25.99
N ASN A 654 2.42 8.41 26.01
CA ASN A 654 2.77 9.70 26.61
C ASN A 654 2.56 10.79 25.55
N VAL A 655 1.50 11.56 25.68
CA VAL A 655 1.17 12.64 24.72
C VAL A 655 1.85 13.92 25.19
N ALA A 656 2.73 14.48 24.38
CA ALA A 656 3.33 15.78 24.62
C ALA A 656 2.87 16.81 23.57
N GLY A 657 2.77 18.08 23.97
CA GLY A 657 2.45 19.18 23.06
C GLY A 657 1.92 20.40 23.79
N TYR A 658 1.50 21.41 23.03
CA TYR A 658 0.93 22.66 23.54
C TYR A 658 -0.53 22.49 23.98
N LEU A 659 -0.79 21.59 24.94
CA LEU A 659 -2.14 21.19 25.36
C LEU A 659 -2.96 22.35 25.96
N THR A 660 -2.30 23.37 26.50
CA THR A 660 -2.95 24.61 26.99
C THR A 660 -2.96 25.75 25.96
N GLY A 661 -2.33 25.56 24.79
CA GLY A 661 -2.19 26.60 23.77
C GLY A 661 -3.44 26.73 22.89
N GLU A 662 -3.85 27.96 22.60
CA GLU A 662 -5.05 28.30 21.81
C GLU A 662 -4.69 28.56 20.33
N PHE A 663 -4.02 27.59 19.69
CA PHE A 663 -3.59 27.63 18.30
C PHE A 663 -3.53 26.23 17.68
N GLY A 664 -3.37 26.13 16.36
CA GLY A 664 -3.57 24.87 15.61
C GLY A 664 -2.77 23.65 16.09
N VAL A 665 -1.51 23.84 16.52
CA VAL A 665 -0.69 22.72 17.06
C VAL A 665 -1.21 22.24 18.41
N GLY A 666 -1.71 23.15 19.26
CA GLY A 666 -2.37 22.79 20.52
C GLY A 666 -3.69 22.04 20.29
N GLU A 667 -4.48 22.49 19.31
CA GLU A 667 -5.72 21.80 18.89
C GLU A 667 -5.43 20.40 18.32
N ARG A 668 -4.30 20.23 17.61
CA ARG A 668 -3.84 18.91 17.15
C ARG A 668 -3.57 17.99 18.33
N ALA A 669 -2.80 18.44 19.32
CA ALA A 669 -2.50 17.64 20.51
C ALA A 669 -3.77 17.19 21.23
N ARG A 670 -4.71 18.12 21.50
CA ARG A 670 -5.99 17.80 22.17
C ARG A 670 -6.85 16.83 21.36
N ALA A 671 -6.86 16.94 20.04
CA ALA A 671 -7.64 16.03 19.20
C ALA A 671 -7.08 14.60 19.16
N TYR A 672 -5.74 14.44 19.16
CA TYR A 672 -5.14 13.11 19.33
C TYR A 672 -5.50 12.50 20.69
N VAL A 673 -5.57 13.30 21.77
CA VAL A 673 -6.06 12.83 23.07
C VAL A 673 -7.51 12.31 22.97
N LYS A 674 -8.41 13.05 22.32
CA LYS A 674 -9.80 12.59 22.08
C LYS A 674 -9.86 11.29 21.30
N ALA A 675 -8.98 11.11 20.31
CA ALA A 675 -8.91 9.87 19.54
C ALA A 675 -8.45 8.68 20.39
N LEU A 676 -7.46 8.87 21.27
CA LEU A 676 -7.02 7.85 22.22
C LEU A 676 -8.14 7.48 23.22
N GLN A 677 -8.84 8.48 23.76
CA GLN A 677 -9.99 8.29 24.64
C GLN A 677 -11.10 7.46 23.96
N ALA A 678 -11.41 7.76 22.69
CA ALA A 678 -12.48 7.11 21.95
C ALA A 678 -12.28 5.60 21.72
N VAL A 679 -11.05 5.09 21.87
CA VAL A 679 -10.72 3.66 21.74
C VAL A 679 -10.13 3.05 23.00
N GLY A 680 -10.16 3.77 24.13
CA GLY A 680 -9.70 3.26 25.43
C GLY A 680 -8.19 2.99 25.51
N ILE A 681 -7.37 3.76 24.80
CA ILE A 681 -5.90 3.68 24.98
C ILE A 681 -5.51 4.51 26.20
N GLU A 682 -4.84 3.89 27.16
CA GLU A 682 -4.25 4.56 28.31
C GLU A 682 -3.22 5.63 27.90
N TYR A 683 -3.30 6.82 28.50
CA TYR A 683 -2.41 7.92 28.18
C TYR A 683 -2.07 8.80 29.39
N VAL A 684 -0.93 9.50 29.31
CA VAL A 684 -0.60 10.62 30.18
C VAL A 684 -0.32 11.87 29.36
N LEU A 685 -0.56 13.04 29.95
CA LEU A 685 -0.40 14.33 29.28
C LEU A 685 0.84 15.07 29.78
N ASN A 686 1.68 15.49 28.85
CA ASN A 686 2.86 16.31 29.11
C ASN A 686 2.68 17.67 28.41
N ASN A 687 2.36 18.71 29.17
CA ASN A 687 2.22 20.04 28.60
C ASN A 687 3.57 20.71 28.36
N ILE A 688 3.65 21.47 27.27
CA ILE A 688 4.66 22.52 27.08
C ILE A 688 3.95 23.85 26.80
N VAL A 689 4.60 24.95 27.19
CA VAL A 689 4.02 26.29 27.10
C VAL A 689 4.70 27.04 25.96
N SER A 690 3.90 27.68 25.10
CA SER A 690 4.46 28.55 24.07
C SER A 690 4.66 29.97 24.64
N PRO A 691 5.85 30.58 24.53
CA PRO A 691 6.06 31.96 25.00
C PRO A 691 5.42 33.00 24.06
N TRP A 692 5.06 32.61 22.84
CA TRP A 692 4.54 33.50 21.80
C TRP A 692 3.01 33.49 21.69
N HIS A 693 2.37 32.47 22.25
CA HIS A 693 0.92 32.31 22.22
C HIS A 693 0.30 32.35 23.62
N ARG A 694 -1.01 32.61 23.67
CA ARG A 694 -1.80 32.50 24.90
C ARG A 694 -1.96 31.02 25.29
N ASN A 695 -1.84 30.74 26.60
CA ASN A 695 -1.88 29.38 27.16
C ASN A 695 -3.02 29.23 28.20
N LEU A 696 -4.22 29.69 27.84
CA LEU A 696 -5.37 29.73 28.74
C LEU A 696 -6.39 28.63 28.50
N ASP A 697 -6.18 27.71 27.55
CA ASP A 697 -7.04 26.54 27.40
C ASP A 697 -7.03 25.69 28.69
N ARG A 698 -8.21 25.24 29.12
CA ARG A 698 -8.44 24.48 30.36
C ARG A 698 -9.12 23.14 30.11
N SER A 699 -9.18 22.67 28.87
CA SER A 699 -9.76 21.37 28.48
C SER A 699 -9.09 20.21 29.21
N TYR A 700 -7.80 20.35 29.52
CA TYR A 700 -7.03 19.44 30.36
C TYR A 700 -6.26 20.23 31.40
N ARG A 701 -6.28 19.78 32.66
CA ARG A 701 -5.63 20.44 33.80
C ARG A 701 -4.59 19.56 34.50
N GLU A 702 -4.67 18.26 34.29
CA GLU A 702 -3.79 17.28 34.90
C GLU A 702 -2.67 16.91 33.93
N PHE A 703 -1.44 17.20 34.34
CA PHE A 703 -0.24 16.89 33.57
C PHE A 703 0.72 16.07 34.43
N SER A 704 1.44 15.17 33.78
CA SER A 704 2.37 14.26 34.43
C SER A 704 3.77 14.48 33.89
N GLU A 705 4.74 14.63 34.78
CA GLU A 705 6.17 14.52 34.42
C GLU A 705 6.63 13.05 34.36
N ASN A 706 5.85 12.14 34.94
CA ASN A 706 6.05 10.71 34.76
C ASN A 706 5.58 10.29 33.37
N ASN A 707 6.46 9.60 32.63
CA ASN A 707 6.21 9.10 31.27
C ASN A 707 6.19 7.56 31.27
N PRO A 708 5.15 6.92 31.84
CA PRO A 708 5.16 5.49 32.11
C PRO A 708 5.11 4.65 30.83
N TYR A 709 4.50 5.17 29.76
CA TYR A 709 4.13 4.33 28.62
C TYR A 709 5.25 4.14 27.59
N ARG A 710 5.08 3.11 26.76
CA ARG A 710 6.01 2.67 25.71
C ARG A 710 6.23 3.68 24.58
N VAL A 711 5.19 4.46 24.24
CA VAL A 711 5.19 5.33 23.08
C VAL A 711 5.12 6.79 23.53
N ASN A 712 5.94 7.64 22.92
CA ASN A 712 5.80 9.08 23.01
C ASN A 712 5.14 9.59 21.72
N LEU A 713 4.03 10.30 21.85
CA LEU A 713 3.40 11.03 20.75
C LEU A 713 3.62 12.53 20.96
N ILE A 714 4.55 13.08 20.19
CA ILE A 714 5.07 14.44 20.36
C ILE A 714 4.40 15.36 19.34
N ASN A 715 3.46 16.18 19.83
CA ASN A 715 2.65 17.11 19.05
C ASN A 715 3.27 18.50 18.99
N VAL A 716 4.42 18.59 18.31
CA VAL A 716 5.09 19.83 17.93
C VAL A 716 5.55 19.72 16.48
N ASN A 717 5.61 20.83 15.74
CA ASN A 717 6.09 20.81 14.36
C ASN A 717 7.62 20.61 14.29
N ALA A 718 8.13 20.34 13.09
CA ALA A 718 9.53 20.00 12.86
C ALA A 718 10.51 21.06 13.37
N ASP A 719 10.19 22.33 13.17
CA ASP A 719 10.93 23.50 13.65
C ASP A 719 10.99 23.59 15.20
N GLN A 720 10.03 22.96 15.88
CA GLN A 720 9.87 23.01 17.33
C GLN A 720 10.50 21.81 18.07
N VAL A 721 10.88 20.74 17.37
CA VAL A 721 11.41 19.51 17.99
C VAL A 721 12.68 19.77 18.79
N HIS A 722 13.57 20.65 18.30
CA HIS A 722 14.78 21.03 19.00
C HIS A 722 14.48 21.74 20.32
N GLU A 723 13.51 22.64 20.32
CA GLU A 723 13.08 23.35 21.54
C GLU A 723 12.42 22.40 22.53
N PHE A 724 11.55 21.51 22.05
CA PHE A 724 10.96 20.46 22.88
C PHE A 724 12.03 19.58 23.53
N TYR A 725 13.07 19.19 22.78
CA TYR A 725 14.21 18.44 23.32
C TYR A 725 14.97 19.24 24.39
N ARG A 726 15.18 20.55 24.20
CA ARG A 726 15.83 21.40 25.22
C ARG A 726 15.03 21.45 26.51
N GLN A 727 13.71 21.54 26.41
CA GLN A 727 12.83 21.63 27.58
C GLN A 727 12.67 20.30 28.34
N LYS A 728 12.46 19.18 27.63
CA LYS A 728 12.20 17.88 28.26
C LYS A 728 13.46 17.02 28.47
N GLY A 729 14.53 17.31 27.75
CA GLY A 729 15.81 16.63 27.86
C GLY A 729 15.82 15.20 27.28
N TRP A 730 17.01 14.62 27.18
CA TRP A 730 17.24 13.33 26.52
C TRP A 730 16.52 12.14 27.20
N LYS A 731 16.28 12.22 28.52
CA LYS A 731 15.59 11.16 29.30
C LYS A 731 14.14 10.95 28.85
N TYR A 732 13.50 11.97 28.28
CA TYR A 732 12.14 11.86 27.75
C TYR A 732 12.07 10.83 26.62
N PHE A 733 13.06 10.86 25.73
CA PHE A 733 13.14 10.03 24.52
C PHE A 733 13.69 8.62 24.79
N GLN A 734 14.49 8.47 25.84
CA GLN A 734 15.19 7.23 26.15
C GLN A 734 14.22 6.07 26.43
N GLY A 735 14.45 4.93 25.77
CA GLY A 735 13.73 3.68 26.05
C GLY A 735 12.26 3.67 25.66
N ARG A 736 11.86 4.54 24.71
CA ARG A 736 10.49 4.68 24.19
C ARG A 736 10.52 4.77 22.66
N TYR A 737 9.38 4.50 22.01
CA TYR A 737 9.20 4.73 20.58
C TYR A 737 8.66 6.15 20.38
N ASN A 738 9.45 7.03 19.75
CA ASN A 738 9.15 8.45 19.63
C ASN A 738 8.54 8.77 18.27
N ILE A 739 7.30 9.24 18.30
CA ILE A 739 6.53 9.64 17.12
C ILE A 739 6.35 11.16 17.16
N GLY A 740 6.77 11.86 16.10
CA GLY A 740 6.47 13.30 15.95
C GLY A 740 5.27 13.52 15.04
N THR A 741 4.38 14.46 15.36
CA THR A 741 3.28 14.86 14.46
C THR A 741 3.63 16.17 13.77
N TRP A 742 3.81 16.15 12.44
CA TRP A 742 4.28 17.31 11.68
C TRP A 742 3.25 17.77 10.66
N ALA A 743 3.15 19.09 10.47
CA ALA A 743 2.44 19.71 9.37
C ALA A 743 3.45 20.53 8.55
N TRP A 744 3.29 20.51 7.23
CA TRP A 744 4.10 21.31 6.32
C TRP A 744 3.31 21.76 5.11
N GLU A 745 3.47 23.03 4.72
CA GLU A 745 2.60 23.65 3.75
C GLU A 745 3.13 23.61 2.32
N LEU A 746 4.39 23.24 2.05
CA LEU A 746 4.94 23.27 0.68
C LEU A 746 5.32 21.88 0.16
N SER A 747 5.46 21.76 -1.16
CA SER A 747 5.82 20.51 -1.84
C SER A 747 7.28 20.07 -1.62
N SER A 748 8.10 20.96 -1.06
CA SER A 748 9.50 20.74 -0.69
C SER A 748 9.68 21.07 0.79
N PHE A 749 10.27 20.14 1.56
CA PHE A 749 10.49 20.31 2.99
C PHE A 749 11.80 21.06 3.28
N PRO A 750 11.87 21.95 4.30
CA PRO A 750 13.04 22.80 4.53
C PRO A 750 14.26 22.00 4.97
N GLU A 751 15.41 22.30 4.38
CA GLU A 751 16.68 21.65 4.73
C GLU A 751 17.09 21.95 6.18
N GLU A 752 16.75 23.14 6.68
CA GLU A 752 17.10 23.58 8.04
C GLU A 752 16.41 22.72 9.12
N TRP A 753 15.37 21.98 8.77
CA TRP A 753 14.59 21.16 9.72
C TRP A 753 14.92 19.67 9.65
N LEU A 754 15.82 19.24 8.75
CA LEU A 754 16.22 17.85 8.61
C LEU A 754 16.85 17.28 9.90
N SER A 755 17.50 18.13 10.70
CA SER A 755 18.09 17.70 11.98
C SER A 755 17.05 17.23 12.99
N SER A 756 15.77 17.59 12.84
CA SER A 756 14.69 17.19 13.76
C SER A 756 14.35 15.70 13.67
N PHE A 757 14.64 15.03 12.55
CA PHE A 757 14.42 13.59 12.41
C PHE A 757 15.23 12.76 13.42
N ARG A 758 16.38 13.27 13.88
CA ARG A 758 17.32 12.52 14.75
C ARG A 758 16.72 12.12 16.11
N TYR A 759 15.64 12.77 16.53
CA TYR A 759 14.99 12.51 17.81
C TYR A 759 13.85 11.48 17.73
N LEU A 760 13.45 11.11 16.51
CA LEU A 760 12.20 10.42 16.25
C LEU A 760 12.47 9.09 15.53
N GLN A 761 11.55 8.15 15.71
CA GLN A 761 11.56 6.87 14.99
C GLN A 761 10.51 6.85 13.89
N GLU A 762 9.53 7.75 13.96
CA GLU A 762 8.44 7.86 13.00
C GLU A 762 7.85 9.27 13.00
N ILE A 763 7.39 9.72 11.84
CA ILE A 763 6.64 10.97 11.68
C ILE A 763 5.20 10.64 11.30
N TRP A 764 4.24 11.28 11.95
CA TRP A 764 2.84 11.31 11.57
C TRP A 764 2.49 12.62 10.91
N VAL A 765 1.74 12.55 9.82
CA VAL A 765 1.25 13.70 9.05
C VAL A 765 -0.24 13.55 8.77
N GLU A 766 -0.91 14.66 8.50
CA GLU A 766 -2.39 14.72 8.48
C GLU A 766 -2.96 14.85 7.05
N SER A 767 -2.09 14.99 6.06
CA SER A 767 -2.46 15.04 4.65
C SER A 767 -1.43 14.29 3.81
N THR A 768 -1.92 13.76 2.68
CA THR A 768 -1.06 13.12 1.67
C THR A 768 -0.03 14.12 1.12
N PHE A 769 -0.42 15.39 0.99
CA PHE A 769 0.49 16.48 0.59
C PHE A 769 1.70 16.63 1.55
N CYS A 770 1.46 16.66 2.86
CA CYS A 770 2.54 16.67 3.86
C CYS A 770 3.40 15.40 3.76
N GLN A 771 2.76 14.24 3.57
CA GLN A 771 3.46 12.96 3.45
C GLN A 771 4.44 12.97 2.29
N GLU A 772 3.99 13.39 1.11
CA GLU A 772 4.82 13.47 -0.09
C GLU A 772 5.97 14.46 0.07
N ALA A 773 5.72 15.64 0.64
CA ALA A 773 6.76 16.65 0.83
C ALA A 773 7.87 16.19 1.79
N ILE A 774 7.48 15.57 2.93
CA ILE A 774 8.41 15.16 3.98
C ILE A 774 9.12 13.85 3.60
N ALA A 775 8.41 12.89 2.97
CA ALA A 775 8.97 11.58 2.62
C ALA A 775 10.12 11.67 1.60
N LYS A 776 10.17 12.71 0.76
CA LYS A 776 11.28 12.98 -0.18
C LYS A 776 12.63 13.08 0.51
N VAL A 777 12.66 13.59 1.74
CA VAL A 777 13.89 13.89 2.48
C VAL A 777 14.01 13.11 3.80
N SER A 778 13.00 12.33 4.18
CA SER A 778 12.96 11.68 5.49
C SER A 778 13.82 10.40 5.54
N PRO A 779 14.68 10.25 6.57
CA PRO A 779 15.43 9.02 6.83
C PRO A 779 14.63 7.99 7.66
N ILE A 780 13.42 8.33 8.11
CA ILE A 780 12.54 7.51 8.97
C ILE A 780 11.13 7.44 8.36
N PRO A 781 10.26 6.48 8.75
CA PRO A 781 8.92 6.37 8.19
C PRO A 781 8.08 7.63 8.40
N VAL A 782 7.40 8.07 7.32
CA VAL A 782 6.39 9.14 7.35
C VAL A 782 5.02 8.51 7.07
N VAL A 783 4.15 8.53 8.06
CA VAL A 783 2.86 7.84 8.06
C VAL A 783 1.75 8.87 8.08
N LYS A 784 0.83 8.81 7.11
CA LYS A 784 -0.41 9.58 7.20
C LYS A 784 -1.30 8.97 8.26
N ILE A 785 -1.80 9.78 9.18
CA ILE A 785 -2.83 9.43 10.17
C ILE A 785 -3.99 10.41 10.01
N THR A 786 -5.21 9.88 10.01
CA THR A 786 -6.42 10.72 9.90
C THR A 786 -6.47 11.75 11.02
N ARG A 787 -6.58 13.04 10.67
CA ARG A 787 -6.80 14.13 11.63
C ARG A 787 -8.15 13.93 12.33
N PRO A 788 -8.20 13.76 13.67
CA PRO A 788 -9.47 13.72 14.38
C PRO A 788 -10.12 15.11 14.40
N ILE A 789 -11.35 15.23 13.90
CA ILE A 789 -12.16 16.45 13.94
C ILE A 789 -13.37 16.23 14.86
N TYR A 790 -13.52 17.13 15.83
CA TYR A 790 -14.66 17.17 16.75
C TYR A 790 -14.84 18.60 17.26
N LEU A 791 -16.07 19.10 17.20
CA LEU A 791 -16.49 20.33 17.85
C LEU A 791 -17.59 20.02 18.86
N GLU A 792 -17.51 20.67 20.02
CA GLU A 792 -18.60 20.65 20.99
C GLU A 792 -19.71 21.58 20.52
N GLU A 793 -20.87 21.01 20.23
CA GLU A 793 -22.02 21.75 19.70
C GLU A 793 -22.99 22.17 20.82
N ARG A 794 -22.96 21.48 21.96
CA ARG A 794 -23.82 21.80 23.10
C ARG A 794 -23.37 23.12 23.72
N GLY A 795 -24.31 24.03 23.93
CA GLY A 795 -24.04 25.32 24.57
C GLY A 795 -23.49 26.40 23.65
N ILE A 796 -23.36 26.16 22.34
CA ILE A 796 -23.02 27.24 21.39
C ILE A 796 -24.13 28.31 21.43
N GLN A 797 -23.83 29.47 22.01
CA GLN A 797 -24.73 30.62 21.99
C GLN A 797 -24.81 31.19 20.57
N ARG A 798 -25.99 31.07 19.95
CA ARG A 798 -26.24 31.48 18.56
C ARG A 798 -26.85 32.86 18.50
N ASN A 799 -26.05 33.89 18.75
CA ASN A 799 -26.47 35.28 18.57
C ASN A 799 -25.40 36.06 17.80
N ARG A 800 -25.75 36.63 16.64
CA ARG A 800 -24.81 37.37 15.78
C ARG A 800 -24.43 38.72 16.39
N SER A 801 -25.30 39.30 17.22
CA SER A 801 -25.07 40.60 17.86
C SER A 801 -23.82 40.62 18.76
N GLN A 802 -23.44 39.49 19.37
CA GLN A 802 -22.23 39.39 20.20
C GLN A 802 -20.94 39.66 19.41
N PHE A 803 -20.96 39.46 18.08
CA PHE A 803 -19.85 39.75 17.17
C PHE A 803 -20.04 41.07 16.41
N GLY A 804 -21.09 41.84 16.73
CA GLY A 804 -21.46 43.06 16.01
C GLY A 804 -22.02 42.80 14.61
N LEU A 805 -22.65 41.64 14.40
CA LEU A 805 -23.22 41.23 13.11
C LEU A 805 -24.76 41.34 13.17
N LYS A 806 -25.38 41.81 12.08
CA LYS A 806 -26.85 41.85 11.96
C LYS A 806 -27.37 40.44 11.69
N GLU A 807 -28.52 40.08 12.27
CA GLU A 807 -29.13 38.77 12.04
C GLU A 807 -29.49 38.55 10.55
N SER A 808 -29.91 39.61 9.86
CA SER A 808 -30.28 39.56 8.44
C SER A 808 -29.12 39.52 7.45
N SER A 809 -27.86 39.69 7.89
CA SER A 809 -26.71 39.72 6.98
C SER A 809 -26.28 38.30 6.57
N PHE A 810 -25.87 38.12 5.32
CA PHE A 810 -25.15 36.92 4.89
C PHE A 810 -23.67 37.03 5.25
N VAL A 811 -23.15 36.09 6.03
CA VAL A 811 -21.83 36.15 6.66
C VAL A 811 -20.84 35.21 6.00
N PHE A 812 -19.86 35.78 5.28
CA PHE A 812 -18.64 35.06 4.90
C PHE A 812 -17.60 35.16 6.02
N LEU A 813 -16.90 34.07 6.33
CA LEU A 813 -15.93 34.02 7.43
C LEU A 813 -14.57 33.50 6.97
N PHE A 814 -13.52 34.19 7.39
CA PHE A 814 -12.15 33.70 7.32
C PHE A 814 -11.44 33.90 8.68
N ILE A 815 -10.76 32.85 9.14
CA ILE A 815 -10.01 32.85 10.40
C ILE A 815 -8.55 32.58 10.09
N PHE A 816 -7.64 33.46 10.52
CA PHE A 816 -6.21 33.26 10.37
C PHE A 816 -5.40 33.84 11.54
N ASP A 817 -4.11 33.53 11.58
CA ASP A 817 -3.15 34.05 12.56
C ASP A 817 -2.02 34.73 11.80
N PHE A 818 -1.61 35.93 12.24
CA PHE A 818 -0.48 36.63 11.63
C PHE A 818 0.85 35.87 11.82
N LEU A 819 0.97 35.00 12.82
CA LEU A 819 2.11 34.11 12.99
C LEU A 819 2.15 32.95 11.97
N SER A 820 1.12 32.79 11.14
CA SER A 820 1.03 31.74 10.10
C SER A 820 1.42 32.19 8.69
N VAL A 821 2.27 33.22 8.60
CA VAL A 821 2.70 33.95 7.38
C VAL A 821 1.53 34.60 6.64
N PHE A 822 1.46 35.93 6.72
CA PHE A 822 0.38 36.75 6.17
C PHE A 822 0.16 36.49 4.67
N GLU A 823 1.23 36.42 3.88
CA GLU A 823 1.17 36.18 2.45
C GLU A 823 0.69 34.78 2.08
N ARG A 824 1.01 33.76 2.89
CA ARG A 824 0.50 32.40 2.66
C ARG A 824 -1.01 32.35 2.90
N LYS A 825 -1.49 32.98 3.98
CA LYS A 825 -2.92 33.03 4.31
C LYS A 825 -3.71 33.92 3.35
N ASN A 826 -3.06 34.89 2.72
CA ASN A 826 -3.59 35.72 1.65
C ASN A 826 -4.94 36.41 1.96
N PRO A 827 -5.10 37.08 3.11
CA PRO A 827 -6.34 37.79 3.42
C PRO A 827 -6.63 38.92 2.43
N LEU A 828 -5.61 39.53 1.82
CA LEU A 828 -5.79 40.57 0.80
C LEU A 828 -6.47 40.04 -0.47
N GLY A 829 -6.09 38.85 -0.95
CA GLY A 829 -6.75 38.22 -2.09
C GLY A 829 -8.23 37.96 -1.82
N LEU A 830 -8.59 37.60 -0.58
CA LEU A 830 -9.98 37.43 -0.17
C LEU A 830 -10.74 38.76 -0.10
N VAL A 831 -10.11 39.83 0.40
CA VAL A 831 -10.72 41.17 0.38
C VAL A 831 -11.03 41.62 -1.05
N GLU A 832 -10.11 41.39 -1.98
CA GLU A 832 -10.33 41.70 -3.40
C GLU A 832 -11.45 40.85 -4.03
N ALA A 833 -11.52 39.56 -3.73
CA ALA A 833 -12.62 38.70 -4.18
C ALA A 833 -13.98 39.16 -3.63
N PHE A 834 -14.03 39.52 -2.34
CA PHE A 834 -15.25 40.06 -1.72
C PHE A 834 -15.66 41.40 -2.32
N LYS A 835 -14.70 42.31 -2.54
CA LYS A 835 -14.94 43.60 -3.19
C LYS A 835 -15.55 43.40 -4.59
N LYS A 836 -15.01 42.48 -5.39
CA LYS A 836 -15.54 42.14 -6.72
C LYS A 836 -16.93 41.52 -6.67
N ALA A 837 -17.22 40.71 -5.65
CA ALA A 837 -18.51 40.05 -5.51
C ALA A 837 -19.62 40.99 -4.98
N PHE A 838 -19.30 41.89 -4.03
CA PHE A 838 -20.30 42.58 -3.20
C PHE A 838 -20.01 44.06 -2.90
N SER A 839 -19.18 44.76 -3.68
CA SER A 839 -19.02 46.22 -3.54
C SER A 839 -20.40 46.89 -3.56
N ASN A 840 -20.77 47.57 -2.47
CA ASN A 840 -22.05 48.28 -2.25
C ASN A 840 -23.25 47.45 -1.73
N ARG A 841 -23.04 46.22 -1.22
CA ARG A 841 -24.10 45.43 -0.57
C ARG A 841 -24.02 45.53 0.96
N GLU A 842 -25.06 46.05 1.60
CA GLU A 842 -25.15 46.13 3.07
C GLU A 842 -25.64 44.84 3.73
N ASP A 843 -26.30 43.98 2.96
CA ASP A 843 -26.87 42.71 3.42
C ASP A 843 -25.85 41.55 3.39
N VAL A 844 -24.62 41.77 2.92
CA VAL A 844 -23.54 40.77 2.89
C VAL A 844 -22.33 41.33 3.62
N VAL A 845 -21.74 40.54 4.53
CA VAL A 845 -20.57 40.93 5.33
C VAL A 845 -19.48 39.87 5.25
N LEU A 846 -18.23 40.30 5.11
CA LEU A 846 -17.06 39.43 5.31
C LEU A 846 -16.49 39.68 6.70
N VAL A 847 -16.37 38.62 7.48
CA VAL A 847 -15.72 38.64 8.80
C VAL A 847 -14.31 38.10 8.66
N LEU A 848 -13.34 38.96 8.95
CA LEU A 848 -11.93 38.60 9.06
C LEU A 848 -11.59 38.49 10.54
N LYS A 849 -11.49 37.25 11.04
CA LYS A 849 -11.05 36.99 12.40
C LYS A 849 -9.54 36.71 12.39
N CYS A 850 -8.77 37.57 13.03
CA CYS A 850 -7.32 37.45 13.13
C CYS A 850 -6.80 37.54 14.56
N MET A 851 -5.58 37.10 14.80
CA MET A 851 -4.89 37.24 16.09
C MET A 851 -3.40 37.51 15.88
N ASN A 852 -2.73 37.97 16.94
CA ASN A 852 -1.30 38.25 16.96
C ASN A 852 -0.83 39.34 15.97
N SER A 853 -1.77 40.16 15.46
CA SER A 853 -1.49 41.30 14.56
C SER A 853 -0.52 42.33 15.15
N LYS A 854 -0.48 42.44 16.49
CA LYS A 854 0.43 43.34 17.21
C LYS A 854 1.91 43.12 16.90
N TYR A 855 2.29 41.93 16.43
CA TYR A 855 3.67 41.62 16.01
C TYR A 855 3.95 41.99 14.55
N TYR A 856 2.91 42.36 13.77
CA TYR A 856 2.95 42.62 12.33
C TYR A 856 2.18 43.90 11.97
N PRO A 857 2.59 45.08 12.51
CA PRO A 857 1.84 46.32 12.36
C PRO A 857 1.74 46.81 10.91
N GLN A 858 2.72 46.48 10.05
CA GLN A 858 2.71 46.88 8.64
C GLN A 858 1.67 46.10 7.84
N GLU A 859 1.60 44.78 8.04
CA GLU A 859 0.62 43.90 7.42
C GLU A 859 -0.79 44.22 7.92
N LEU A 860 -0.94 44.54 9.22
CA LEU A 860 -2.21 45.02 9.77
C LEU A 860 -2.64 46.35 9.13
N ALA A 861 -1.71 47.30 8.94
CA ALA A 861 -2.01 48.57 8.28
C ALA A 861 -2.46 48.35 6.82
N ARG A 862 -1.76 47.48 6.07
CA ARG A 862 -2.15 47.09 4.70
C ARG A 862 -3.53 46.45 4.67
N LEU A 863 -3.86 45.58 5.63
CA LEU A 863 -5.18 44.97 5.72
C LEU A 863 -6.26 46.01 6.03
N LYS A 864 -6.02 46.90 7.00
CA LYS A 864 -6.95 47.99 7.37
C LYS A 864 -7.24 48.92 6.19
N GLN A 865 -6.21 49.26 5.43
CA GLN A 865 -6.35 50.06 4.21
C GLN A 865 -7.17 49.32 3.14
N ALA A 866 -6.91 48.01 2.93
CA ALA A 866 -7.63 47.23 1.91
C ALA A 866 -9.12 47.06 2.23
N ILE A 867 -9.51 47.02 3.51
CA ILE A 867 -10.91 46.87 3.92
C ILE A 867 -11.68 48.19 4.03
N GLU A 868 -11.01 49.34 3.87
CA GLU A 868 -11.63 50.65 4.00
C GLU A 868 -12.77 50.85 2.98
N GLY A 869 -13.91 51.32 3.46
CA GLY A 869 -15.11 51.52 2.62
C GLY A 869 -15.86 50.25 2.21
N LEU A 870 -15.44 49.06 2.68
CA LEU A 870 -16.12 47.79 2.42
C LEU A 870 -16.89 47.31 3.65
N ASN A 871 -17.96 46.52 3.43
CA ASN A 871 -18.71 45.87 4.51
C ASN A 871 -17.95 44.66 5.06
N ILE A 872 -16.79 44.92 5.67
CA ILE A 872 -15.88 43.91 6.21
C ILE A 872 -15.67 44.19 7.69
N ARG A 873 -15.91 43.16 8.52
CA ARG A 873 -15.70 43.22 9.96
C ARG A 873 -14.38 42.57 10.33
N LEU A 874 -13.43 43.38 10.79
CA LEU A 874 -12.18 42.89 11.36
C LEU A 874 -12.35 42.62 12.86
N ILE A 875 -12.20 41.36 13.27
CA ILE A 875 -12.16 40.95 14.67
C ILE A 875 -10.72 40.60 15.01
N ASP A 876 -10.04 41.49 15.72
CA ASP A 876 -8.62 41.36 16.08
C ASP A 876 -8.45 41.20 17.60
N THR A 877 -9.23 40.30 18.17
CA THR A 877 -9.23 39.96 19.60
C THR A 877 -9.02 38.46 19.78
N HIS A 878 -8.52 38.03 20.94
CA HIS A 878 -8.46 36.60 21.24
C HIS A 878 -9.83 36.09 21.65
N LEU A 879 -10.43 35.26 20.80
CA LEU A 879 -11.64 34.52 21.11
C LEU A 879 -11.26 33.17 21.72
N ASN A 880 -11.96 32.77 22.77
CA ASN A 880 -11.86 31.42 23.32
C ASN A 880 -12.49 30.39 22.36
N ARG A 881 -12.38 29.11 22.69
CA ARG A 881 -12.84 28.03 21.80
C ARG A 881 -14.36 28.03 21.57
N GLU A 882 -15.16 28.35 22.60
CA GLU A 882 -16.62 28.44 22.48
C GLU A 882 -17.03 29.57 21.54
N GLU A 883 -16.38 30.73 21.67
CA GLU A 883 -16.59 31.90 20.81
C GLU A 883 -16.18 31.62 19.35
N ILE A 884 -15.07 30.91 19.12
CA ILE A 884 -14.67 30.48 17.76
C ILE A 884 -15.70 29.52 17.15
N ASN A 885 -16.15 28.52 17.91
CA ASN A 885 -17.18 27.59 17.45
C ASN A 885 -18.49 28.32 17.17
N ALA A 886 -18.87 29.30 18.00
CA ALA A 886 -20.04 30.15 17.79
C ALA A 886 -19.89 30.97 16.52
N LEU A 887 -18.74 31.60 16.29
CA LEU A 887 -18.50 32.39 15.07
C LEU A 887 -18.56 31.52 13.81
N LEU A 888 -17.96 30.33 13.82
CA LEU A 888 -18.08 29.35 12.73
C LEU A 888 -19.55 28.94 12.51
N ALA A 889 -20.27 28.60 13.57
CA ALA A 889 -21.67 28.18 13.51
C ALA A 889 -22.61 29.30 13.04
N LEU A 890 -22.26 30.56 13.30
CA LEU A 890 -23.04 31.74 12.90
C LEU A 890 -22.67 32.27 11.51
N SER A 891 -21.58 31.79 10.91
CA SER A 891 -21.27 32.09 9.51
C SER A 891 -22.20 31.33 8.55
N ASP A 892 -22.45 31.92 7.39
CA ASP A 892 -23.21 31.28 6.30
C ASP A 892 -22.29 30.54 5.33
N CYS A 893 -21.05 31.03 5.16
CA CYS A 893 -20.02 30.38 4.35
C CYS A 893 -18.62 30.64 4.90
N TYR A 894 -17.76 29.62 4.87
CA TYR A 894 -16.35 29.77 5.19
C TYR A 894 -15.52 29.95 3.92
N VAL A 895 -14.63 30.94 3.88
CA VAL A 895 -13.82 31.25 2.68
C VAL A 895 -12.34 31.32 3.02
N SER A 896 -11.48 30.65 2.25
CA SER A 896 -10.02 30.68 2.44
C SER A 896 -9.27 30.66 1.11
N LEU A 897 -8.74 31.81 0.71
CA LEU A 897 -7.90 31.95 -0.50
C LEU A 897 -6.41 31.79 -0.17
N HIS A 898 -6.09 30.83 0.68
CA HIS A 898 -4.71 30.52 1.06
C HIS A 898 -3.90 30.08 -0.16
N ARG A 899 -2.58 30.28 -0.11
CA ARG A 899 -1.66 29.84 -1.15
C ARG A 899 -1.17 28.41 -0.96
N SER A 900 -1.20 27.93 0.28
CA SER A 900 -0.98 26.53 0.63
C SER A 900 -1.34 26.26 2.10
N GLU A 901 -1.67 25.03 2.46
CA GLU A 901 -1.98 24.54 3.81
C GLU A 901 -1.37 23.15 4.04
N GLY A 902 -0.91 22.87 5.27
CA GLY A 902 -0.53 21.52 5.66
C GLY A 902 -1.76 20.62 5.89
N PHE A 903 -2.89 21.22 6.30
CA PHE A 903 -4.16 20.52 6.51
C PHE A 903 -5.38 21.42 6.28
N GLY A 904 -5.41 22.63 6.86
CA GLY A 904 -6.57 23.53 6.76
C GLY A 904 -7.62 23.28 7.86
N LEU A 905 -7.22 23.35 9.13
CA LEU A 905 -8.07 23.01 10.29
C LEU A 905 -9.42 23.74 10.29
N THR A 906 -9.43 25.06 10.14
CA THR A 906 -10.65 25.87 10.20
C THR A 906 -11.60 25.60 9.03
N ILE A 907 -11.06 25.14 7.88
CA ILE A 907 -11.84 24.66 6.73
C ILE A 907 -12.59 23.38 7.14
N ALA A 908 -11.88 22.40 7.73
CA ALA A 908 -12.49 21.16 8.21
C ALA A 908 -13.51 21.39 9.33
N GLU A 909 -13.27 22.36 10.22
CA GLU A 909 -14.20 22.72 11.31
C GLU A 909 -15.48 23.37 10.79
N ALA A 910 -15.38 24.24 9.77
CA ALA A 910 -16.55 24.78 9.09
C ALA A 910 -17.35 23.68 8.37
N MET A 911 -16.67 22.77 7.67
CA MET A 911 -17.29 21.60 7.03
C MET A 911 -17.98 20.71 8.07
N TYR A 912 -17.38 20.47 9.24
CA TYR A 912 -17.99 19.70 10.34
C TYR A 912 -19.34 20.29 10.78
N LEU A 913 -19.44 21.62 10.86
CA LEU A 913 -20.66 22.34 11.21
C LEU A 913 -21.66 22.48 10.04
N GLY A 914 -21.36 21.86 8.90
CA GLY A 914 -22.23 21.88 7.72
C GLY A 914 -22.21 23.20 6.97
N LYS A 915 -21.15 23.99 7.13
CA LYS A 915 -21.01 25.27 6.41
C LYS A 915 -20.48 25.01 5.00
N PRO A 916 -21.06 25.61 3.95
CA PRO A 916 -20.44 25.62 2.63
C PRO A 916 -19.07 26.28 2.72
N VAL A 917 -18.10 25.68 2.01
CA VAL A 917 -16.71 26.15 2.03
C VAL A 917 -16.20 26.47 0.64
N ILE A 918 -15.69 27.68 0.47
CA ILE A 918 -14.95 28.13 -0.71
C ILE A 918 -13.47 28.20 -0.32
N ALA A 919 -12.60 27.40 -0.93
CA ALA A 919 -11.17 27.49 -0.63
C ALA A 919 -10.30 27.14 -1.83
N THR A 920 -9.05 27.62 -1.85
CA THR A 920 -8.08 27.26 -2.90
C THR A 920 -8.00 25.73 -3.07
N GLY A 921 -8.16 25.26 -4.30
CA GLY A 921 -8.18 23.83 -4.64
C GLY A 921 -6.80 23.14 -4.63
N TYR A 922 -5.91 23.52 -3.71
CA TYR A 922 -4.51 23.10 -3.69
C TYR A 922 -4.04 22.76 -2.27
N SER A 923 -3.16 21.77 -2.13
CA SER A 923 -2.46 21.35 -0.90
C SER A 923 -3.29 20.57 0.13
N GLY A 924 -2.96 20.63 1.43
CA GLY A 924 -3.42 19.70 2.46
C GLY A 924 -4.93 19.68 2.73
N ASN A 925 -5.66 20.76 2.44
CA ASN A 925 -7.13 20.80 2.54
C ASN A 925 -7.82 19.86 1.53
N MET A 926 -7.15 19.51 0.44
CA MET A 926 -7.67 18.56 -0.55
C MET A 926 -7.72 17.13 -0.03
N GLU A 927 -7.20 16.85 1.18
CA GLU A 927 -7.41 15.56 1.85
C GLU A 927 -8.90 15.30 2.15
N PHE A 928 -9.69 16.35 2.36
CA PHE A 928 -11.12 16.24 2.69
C PHE A 928 -12.04 17.11 1.80
N MET A 929 -11.49 18.11 1.10
CA MET A 929 -12.23 18.89 0.10
C MET A 929 -12.24 18.22 -1.27
N ASN A 930 -13.40 18.25 -1.94
CA ASN A 930 -13.55 17.94 -3.35
C ASN A 930 -14.74 18.72 -3.95
N VAL A 931 -14.92 18.62 -5.26
CA VAL A 931 -16.00 19.34 -5.97
C VAL A 931 -17.41 18.95 -5.54
N ASN A 932 -17.61 17.78 -4.93
CA ASN A 932 -18.94 17.34 -4.48
C ASN A 932 -19.30 17.97 -3.12
N ASN A 933 -18.35 18.14 -2.22
CA ASN A 933 -18.59 18.61 -0.85
C ASN A 933 -18.09 20.03 -0.54
N SER A 934 -17.53 20.73 -1.52
CA SER A 934 -17.00 22.09 -1.34
C SER A 934 -16.99 22.85 -2.67
N PHE A 935 -16.48 24.09 -2.65
CA PHE A 935 -16.27 24.94 -3.83
C PHE A 935 -14.77 25.26 -4.00
N PRO A 936 -14.00 24.39 -4.67
CA PRO A 936 -12.57 24.60 -4.89
C PRO A 936 -12.30 25.76 -5.84
N VAL A 937 -11.54 26.76 -5.37
CA VAL A 937 -11.10 27.91 -6.17
C VAL A 937 -9.94 27.47 -7.08
N LYS A 938 -9.95 27.97 -8.31
CA LYS A 938 -8.91 27.72 -9.31
C LYS A 938 -7.64 28.45 -8.90
N TYR A 939 -6.49 28.00 -9.39
CA TYR A 939 -5.22 28.62 -9.08
C TYR A 939 -4.22 28.36 -10.20
N ARG A 940 -3.14 29.14 -10.18
CA ARG A 940 -1.91 28.88 -10.94
C ARG A 940 -0.77 28.65 -9.97
N LEU A 941 0.16 27.77 -10.30
CA LEU A 941 1.37 27.62 -9.50
C LEU A 941 2.35 28.74 -9.83
N ILE A 942 2.85 29.42 -8.80
CA ILE A 942 3.85 30.48 -8.91
C ILE A 942 5.06 30.14 -8.08
N GLU A 943 6.23 30.55 -8.58
CA GLU A 943 7.49 30.46 -7.85
C GLU A 943 7.67 31.70 -6.96
N LEU A 944 8.19 31.52 -5.74
CA LEU A 944 8.45 32.63 -4.83
C LEU A 944 9.65 33.43 -5.30
N GLU A 945 9.46 34.72 -5.53
CA GLU A 945 10.53 35.64 -5.94
C GLU A 945 11.43 36.08 -4.76
N LYS A 946 10.93 35.92 -3.53
CA LYS A 946 11.62 36.25 -2.28
C LYS A 946 11.20 35.33 -1.14
N ASP A 947 11.96 35.37 -0.06
CA ASP A 947 11.66 34.63 1.17
C ASP A 947 10.44 35.21 1.89
N TYR A 948 9.60 34.34 2.44
CA TYR A 948 8.49 34.64 3.33
C TYR A 948 8.56 33.75 4.57
N GLY A 949 9.28 34.20 5.60
CA GLY A 949 9.53 33.41 6.81
C GLY A 949 10.26 32.09 6.48
N PRO A 950 9.66 30.91 6.77
CA PRO A 950 10.27 29.62 6.45
C PRO A 950 10.18 29.24 4.96
N TYR A 951 9.46 30.00 4.14
CA TYR A 951 9.27 29.72 2.72
C TYR A 951 10.33 30.45 1.91
N LYS A 952 11.18 29.71 1.20
CA LYS A 952 12.35 30.26 0.50
C LYS A 952 12.01 30.68 -0.92
N LYS A 953 12.73 31.67 -1.42
CA LYS A 953 12.80 31.98 -2.86
C LYS A 953 13.01 30.69 -3.65
N GLY A 954 12.25 30.51 -4.73
CA GLY A 954 12.28 29.30 -5.54
C GLY A 954 11.29 28.22 -5.10
N ASN A 955 10.64 28.36 -3.94
CA ASN A 955 9.54 27.46 -3.57
C ASN A 955 8.26 27.78 -4.38
N ILE A 956 7.28 26.87 -4.34
CA ILE A 956 6.05 26.97 -5.14
C ILE A 956 4.82 27.22 -4.26
N TRP A 957 3.99 28.19 -4.66
CA TRP A 957 2.66 28.48 -4.10
C TRP A 957 1.57 28.30 -5.14
N ALA A 958 0.35 28.01 -4.68
CA ALA A 958 -0.83 28.32 -5.48
C ALA A 958 -1.17 29.80 -5.37
N ASP A 959 -1.30 30.49 -6.49
CA ASP A 959 -1.88 31.83 -6.58
C ASP A 959 -3.35 31.66 -6.96
N PRO A 960 -4.29 31.83 -6.00
CA PRO A 960 -5.70 31.59 -6.25
C PRO A 960 -6.29 32.63 -7.19
N ASP A 961 -7.20 32.17 -8.05
CA ASP A 961 -7.96 33.00 -8.97
C ASP A 961 -9.03 33.80 -8.22
N VAL A 962 -8.77 35.10 -8.09
CA VAL A 962 -9.63 36.05 -7.37
C VAL A 962 -10.98 36.25 -8.07
N GLU A 963 -11.04 36.18 -9.41
CA GLU A 963 -12.29 36.31 -10.16
C GLU A 963 -13.17 35.09 -9.92
N HIS A 964 -12.60 33.90 -10.05
CA HIS A 964 -13.34 32.66 -9.78
C HIS A 964 -13.79 32.57 -8.31
N ALA A 965 -12.98 33.06 -7.36
CA ALA A 965 -13.42 33.18 -5.98
C ALA A 965 -14.65 34.10 -5.83
N ALA A 966 -14.64 35.26 -6.48
CA ALA A 966 -15.78 36.19 -6.46
C ALA A 966 -17.04 35.59 -7.12
N GLU A 967 -16.90 34.82 -8.20
CA GLU A 967 -17.98 34.06 -8.82
C GLU A 967 -18.58 33.02 -7.86
N LEU A 968 -17.73 32.23 -7.19
CA LEU A 968 -18.18 31.23 -6.22
C LEU A 968 -18.86 31.87 -5.00
N MET A 969 -18.37 33.03 -4.56
CA MET A 969 -19.00 33.79 -3.47
C MET A 969 -20.40 34.25 -3.86
N ARG A 970 -20.58 34.79 -5.07
CA ARG A 970 -21.91 35.14 -5.61
C ARG A 970 -22.80 33.90 -5.73
N LEU A 971 -22.28 32.80 -6.27
CA LEU A 971 -23.02 31.55 -6.41
C LEU A 971 -23.54 31.03 -5.05
N VAL A 972 -22.70 31.01 -4.03
CA VAL A 972 -23.10 30.56 -2.68
C VAL A 972 -24.16 31.46 -2.07
N TYR A 973 -24.05 32.78 -2.27
CA TYR A 973 -25.02 33.76 -1.80
C TYR A 973 -26.37 33.64 -2.53
N GLU A 974 -26.36 33.47 -3.86
CA GLU A 974 -27.55 33.40 -4.71
C GLU A 974 -28.24 32.03 -4.70
N LYS A 975 -27.48 30.94 -4.56
CA LYS A 975 -27.94 29.55 -4.59
C LYS A 975 -27.78 28.87 -3.23
N GLN A 976 -28.40 29.45 -2.21
CA GLN A 976 -28.27 28.99 -0.82
C GLN A 976 -28.71 27.53 -0.61
N GLY A 977 -29.69 27.04 -1.38
CA GLY A 977 -30.08 25.63 -1.36
C GLY A 977 -28.94 24.68 -1.76
N LEU A 978 -28.27 24.98 -2.87
CA LEU A 978 -27.08 24.25 -3.33
C LEU A 978 -25.93 24.36 -2.32
N ALA A 979 -25.72 25.55 -1.76
CA ALA A 979 -24.68 25.77 -0.76
C ALA A 979 -24.95 24.96 0.53
N ALA A 980 -26.19 24.93 1.00
CA ALA A 980 -26.61 24.16 2.16
C ALA A 980 -26.46 22.65 1.92
N GLU A 981 -26.83 22.15 0.73
CA GLU A 981 -26.64 20.75 0.35
C GLU A 981 -25.16 20.35 0.38
N LYS A 982 -24.28 21.17 -0.23
CA LYS A 982 -22.84 20.94 -0.18
C LYS A 982 -22.28 21.01 1.23
N GLY A 983 -22.75 21.96 2.04
CA GLY A 983 -22.41 22.04 3.46
C GLY A 983 -22.82 20.79 4.24
N GLN A 984 -24.05 20.30 4.06
CA GLN A 984 -24.51 19.04 4.68
C GLN A 984 -23.65 17.85 4.24
N ARG A 985 -23.34 17.75 2.94
CA ARG A 985 -22.46 16.70 2.42
C ARG A 985 -21.08 16.76 3.07
N ALA A 986 -20.52 17.95 3.20
CA ALA A 986 -19.26 18.18 3.89
C ALA A 986 -19.31 17.71 5.35
N SER A 987 -20.38 18.01 6.07
CA SER A 987 -20.56 17.58 7.46
C SER A 987 -20.62 16.06 7.58
N ILE A 988 -21.37 15.40 6.69
CA ILE A 988 -21.46 13.94 6.64
C ILE A 988 -20.08 13.33 6.40
N ASP A 989 -19.34 13.83 5.39
CA ASP A 989 -18.02 13.31 5.05
C ASP A 989 -17.04 13.46 6.23
N ILE A 990 -16.93 14.66 6.83
CA ILE A 990 -16.02 14.90 7.96
C ILE A 990 -16.42 14.06 9.17
N ARG A 991 -17.70 14.00 9.54
CA ARG A 991 -18.16 13.20 10.69
C ARG A 991 -18.00 11.70 10.46
N THR A 992 -18.12 11.23 9.22
CA THR A 992 -17.98 9.81 8.89
C THR A 992 -16.52 9.39 8.93
N TYR A 993 -15.64 10.13 8.26
CA TYR A 993 -14.28 9.68 8.02
C TYR A 993 -13.25 10.24 9.01
N MET A 994 -13.54 11.37 9.64
CA MET A 994 -12.57 12.10 10.48
C MET A 994 -12.98 12.18 11.95
N ASN A 995 -13.99 11.42 12.40
CA ASN A 995 -14.35 11.42 13.81
C ASN A 995 -13.26 10.77 14.70
N PRO A 996 -13.21 11.11 16.01
CA PRO A 996 -12.20 10.59 16.93
C PRO A 996 -12.12 9.06 17.03
N ALA A 997 -13.23 8.33 16.89
CA ALA A 997 -13.23 6.88 17.01
C ALA A 997 -12.57 6.19 15.79
N ILE A 998 -12.79 6.73 14.59
CA ILE A 998 -12.14 6.24 13.36
C ILE A 998 -10.63 6.47 13.44
N ALA A 999 -10.22 7.71 13.73
CA ALA A 999 -8.80 8.05 13.88
C ALA A 999 -8.16 7.27 15.04
N GLY A 1000 -8.88 7.08 16.14
CA GLY A 1000 -8.43 6.27 17.28
C GLY A 1000 -8.15 4.82 16.92
N ARG A 1001 -8.98 4.20 16.07
CA ARG A 1001 -8.74 2.82 15.59
C ARG A 1001 -7.51 2.73 14.69
N GLU A 1002 -7.31 3.72 13.81
CA GLU A 1002 -6.11 3.82 12.99
C GLU A 1002 -4.84 3.97 13.84
N ILE A 1003 -4.90 4.85 14.83
CA ILE A 1003 -3.85 5.07 15.83
C ILE A 1003 -3.58 3.78 16.61
N LEU A 1004 -4.60 3.10 17.14
CA LEU A 1004 -4.44 1.83 17.86
C LEU A 1004 -3.74 0.78 17.00
N ALA A 1005 -4.21 0.57 15.78
CA ALA A 1005 -3.62 -0.38 14.85
C ALA A 1005 -2.17 -0.02 14.49
N ARG A 1006 -1.82 1.27 14.44
CA ARG A 1006 -0.43 1.69 14.22
C ARG A 1006 0.42 1.48 15.47
N LEU A 1007 -0.10 1.84 16.64
CA LEU A 1007 0.58 1.70 17.93
C LEU A 1007 0.87 0.23 18.28
N LEU A 1008 -0.07 -0.69 18.06
CA LEU A 1008 0.15 -2.14 18.25
C LEU A 1008 1.29 -2.64 17.35
N ARG A 1009 1.29 -2.23 16.07
CA ARG A 1009 2.36 -2.58 15.11
C ARG A 1009 3.74 -2.09 15.54
N VAL A 1010 3.85 -0.88 16.12
CA VAL A 1010 5.16 -0.35 16.56
C VAL A 1010 5.55 -0.78 17.98
N ALA A 1011 4.58 -1.12 18.84
CA ALA A 1011 4.78 -1.67 20.17
C ALA A 1011 5.19 -3.16 20.12
N GLY A 1012 4.92 -3.85 18.99
CA GLY A 1012 5.21 -5.27 18.82
C GLY A 1012 4.26 -6.17 19.62
N ASP A 1013 3.00 -5.71 19.73
CA ASP A 1013 1.87 -6.36 20.37
C ASP A 1013 0.81 -6.79 19.34
#